data_AF-K9FXP7-F1
#
_entry.id   AF-K9FXP7-F1
#
_cell.length_a   1.000
_cell.length_b   1.000
_cell.length_c   1.000
_cell.angle_alpha   90.00
_cell.angle_beta   90.00
_cell.angle_gamma   90.00
#
_symmetry.space_group_name_H-M   'P 1'
#
loop_
_entity.id
_entity.type
_entity.pdbx_description
1 polymer ?
#
loop_
_entity_poly.entity_id
_entity_poly.type
_entity_poly.pdbx_seq_one_letter_code
_entity_poly.pdbx_strand_id
1 'polypeptide(L)'
;MTQRSVALSKRGAEMEAFTFAVTTQVDIPIRIKIGSLEGKQKPIPHSVLDENAELRHIASVQDPTSDLYVTTQIWSESKPLGVPVKTKYKPFKTTRVWNQWLEMPMSIKDAERNTQLAITIVDLSPLAPDRITHIPFGGTTITLFDEDGKLKMGKQKCKVYLHKNADGSATTSTPSVLPPKRRKPNIRDPSHQSPEEAELERVEVLIKKHEMGEIPRVDWMDQLLFRELEKLKTNADEAAQMRALEIDAALHKDPKHVKDQDDSSDEENIEDEYYVLYIEFPRFDHPIVWADHEYPAPPISSWPQNALPHPNATLKPVPEVQFGPGISHTDPHNIIQIYDPEVGQIGNPCEDKHRRLIRSHRTGIMDRDLKPNPKIRDDLNMIISYEPTQDLTAEEKDLVWRFRYHLTREKKALTKFVKSVNWRDVGESRQAVEMFPKWTEIDVDDALEILGPTFDNPAVRSYAVETLRKADDEELLLYLLQLVQALKYDAPPDNQPDAAPQESSLAQFLISRAANNFKLGNYLHWYLMVEFDDADAIQRRLFARVEYYFMIELEKFHPGHRKTLLHQGEMVAVLSKIAKDVRFARENRVGKIEMLKKYLRDPENDLINIDPPLPLPLNPDVSVVGLYPEESNVFKSTLSPLLITFKTSEGRRYPMLFKVGDDLRQDQLVIQIIILMDRLLQKENLDLKLTPYRILATSATAGAVQFIPSISLSAASAKYKSILAYLQTNNPDEHEPLGVRKETMDIYIKSCAGYCVITYLLGVGDRHLENLLLAPDGHFFHADFGFILGRDPKPFAPMMKLCKEMVEGMGGTTSPHYLQFKQYCYTAYTTLRKSANLILNLFSLMVDANIPDIRVEPDKAVLKVKERFHLEMTEEEAIRHFEQLIADSVNAIFGVVIDRLHDFVQGWRA
;
A
#
# COMPACT_ATOMS: atom_id res chain seq x y z
N MET A 1 39.58 -54.35 -19.36
CA MET A 1 39.15 -55.00 -20.62
C MET A 1 37.62 -54.97 -20.63
N THR A 2 36.97 -54.08 -21.40
CA THR A 2 36.44 -54.32 -22.78
C THR A 2 35.48 -55.50 -22.82
N GLN A 3 34.30 -55.47 -23.45
CA GLN A 3 33.53 -54.55 -24.29
C GLN A 3 32.23 -55.31 -24.64
N ARG A 4 31.11 -54.59 -24.91
CA ARG A 4 30.07 -54.82 -25.97
C ARG A 4 29.42 -56.22 -26.10
N SER A 5 28.16 -56.41 -26.50
CA SER A 5 27.06 -55.57 -26.98
C SER A 5 25.89 -56.52 -27.32
N VAL A 6 24.65 -56.21 -26.92
CA VAL A 6 23.45 -56.64 -27.66
C VAL A 6 22.48 -55.46 -27.67
N ALA A 7 22.19 -54.96 -28.87
CA ALA A 7 21.31 -53.83 -29.11
C ALA A 7 19.84 -54.28 -29.08
N LEU A 8 19.02 -53.63 -28.25
CA LEU A 8 17.56 -53.67 -28.31
C LEU A 8 17.06 -52.29 -28.76
N SER A 9 16.45 -52.27 -29.93
CA SER A 9 15.89 -51.10 -30.62
C SER A 9 14.70 -50.53 -29.85
N LYS A 10 14.83 -49.30 -29.34
CA LYS A 10 13.72 -48.42 -28.97
C LYS A 10 13.04 -47.90 -30.26
N ARG A 11 11.73 -48.11 -30.42
CA ARG A 11 10.87 -47.19 -31.16
C ARG A 11 9.89 -46.58 -30.16
N GLY A 12 10.17 -45.34 -29.77
CA GLY A 12 9.24 -44.53 -28.99
C GLY A 12 8.09 -44.06 -29.86
N ALA A 13 6.93 -43.88 -29.24
CA ALA A 13 5.88 -43.04 -29.80
C ALA A 13 6.41 -41.60 -29.75
N GLU A 14 6.75 -41.03 -30.90
CA GLU A 14 6.89 -39.59 -31.05
C GLU A 14 5.50 -38.98 -30.74
N MET A 15 5.40 -38.18 -29.67
CA MET A 15 4.29 -37.25 -29.55
C MET A 15 4.42 -36.25 -30.71
N GLU A 16 3.53 -36.33 -31.70
CA GLU A 16 3.43 -35.30 -32.72
C GLU A 16 3.14 -33.95 -32.03
N ALA A 17 4.03 -32.97 -32.23
CA ALA A 17 3.84 -31.64 -31.70
C ALA A 17 2.62 -30.98 -32.38
N PHE A 18 1.51 -30.85 -31.66
CA PHE A 18 0.34 -30.14 -32.13
C PHE A 18 0.54 -28.63 -31.93
N THR A 19 0.47 -27.86 -33.02
CA THR A 19 0.59 -26.39 -32.98
C THR A 19 -0.80 -25.78 -33.18
N PHE A 20 -1.23 -24.89 -32.28
CA PHE A 20 -2.50 -24.16 -32.36
C PHE A 20 -2.30 -22.70 -31.95
N ALA A 21 -3.22 -21.83 -32.36
CA ALA A 21 -3.27 -20.43 -31.93
C ALA A 21 -4.51 -20.20 -31.05
N VAL A 22 -4.42 -19.28 -30.08
CA VAL A 22 -5.58 -18.89 -29.27
C VAL A 22 -6.26 -17.65 -29.84
N THR A 23 -7.58 -17.52 -29.65
CA THR A 23 -8.36 -16.38 -30.13
C THR A 23 -7.78 -15.04 -29.71
N THR A 24 -7.29 -14.91 -28.47
CA THR A 24 -6.68 -13.68 -27.92
C THR A 24 -5.43 -13.22 -28.68
N GLN A 25 -4.78 -14.10 -29.45
CA GLN A 25 -3.60 -13.79 -30.27
C GLN A 25 -3.95 -13.39 -31.71
N VAL A 26 -5.22 -13.51 -32.13
CA VAL A 26 -5.65 -13.32 -33.52
C VAL A 26 -6.44 -12.01 -33.67
N ASP A 27 -5.74 -10.92 -33.97
CA ASP A 27 -6.37 -9.61 -34.21
C ASP A 27 -6.76 -9.38 -35.67
N ILE A 28 -7.72 -10.18 -36.15
CA ILE A 28 -8.24 -10.14 -37.52
C ILE A 28 -9.77 -10.03 -37.45
N PRO A 29 -10.43 -9.18 -38.26
CA PRO A 29 -11.88 -9.08 -38.29
C PRO A 29 -12.52 -10.41 -38.72
N ILE A 30 -13.68 -10.72 -38.15
CA ILE A 30 -14.47 -11.89 -38.55
C ILE A 30 -14.93 -11.68 -40.00
N ARG A 31 -14.56 -12.61 -40.88
CA ARG A 31 -14.91 -12.59 -42.30
C ARG A 31 -15.67 -13.84 -42.69
N ILE A 32 -16.65 -13.68 -43.58
CA ILE A 32 -17.43 -14.78 -44.13
C ILE A 32 -17.67 -14.52 -45.61
N LYS A 33 -17.51 -15.54 -46.45
CA LYS A 33 -17.83 -15.48 -47.87
C LYS A 33 -19.19 -16.10 -48.12
N ILE A 34 -20.08 -15.35 -48.74
CA ILE A 34 -21.36 -15.84 -49.25
C ILE A 34 -21.10 -16.45 -50.63
N GLY A 35 -21.30 -17.76 -50.78
CA GLY A 35 -20.99 -18.54 -51.98
C GLY A 35 -22.18 -18.62 -52.94
N SER A 36 -22.91 -19.74 -52.90
CA SER A 36 -24.07 -20.03 -53.75
C SER A 36 -25.28 -20.46 -52.93
N LEU A 37 -26.47 -20.23 -53.49
CA LEU A 37 -27.75 -20.75 -52.98
C LEU A 37 -28.29 -21.77 -53.98
N GLU A 38 -28.45 -23.01 -53.52
CA GLU A 38 -28.98 -24.12 -54.32
C GLU A 38 -30.25 -24.65 -53.67
N GLY A 39 -31.25 -24.99 -54.46
CA GLY A 39 -32.51 -25.52 -53.96
C GLY A 39 -33.56 -25.63 -55.04
N LYS A 40 -34.66 -26.31 -54.73
CA LYS A 40 -35.84 -26.41 -55.58
C LYS A 40 -37.04 -25.91 -54.80
N GLN A 41 -37.87 -25.12 -55.46
CA GLN A 41 -39.15 -24.63 -54.94
C GLN A 41 -40.25 -25.07 -55.89
N LYS A 42 -41.38 -25.54 -55.36
CA LYS A 42 -42.52 -25.89 -56.18
C LYS A 42 -43.18 -24.60 -56.68
N PRO A 43 -43.63 -24.55 -57.95
CA PRO A 43 -44.40 -23.41 -58.43
C PRO A 43 -45.69 -23.31 -57.63
N ILE A 44 -45.96 -22.14 -57.07
CA ILE A 44 -47.18 -21.90 -56.30
C ILE A 44 -48.40 -22.07 -57.23
N PRO A 45 -49.40 -22.91 -56.88
CA PRO A 45 -50.59 -23.10 -57.70
C PRO A 45 -51.33 -21.79 -57.95
N HIS A 46 -51.88 -21.62 -59.18
CA HIS A 46 -52.61 -20.42 -59.57
C HIS A 46 -53.77 -20.06 -58.64
N SER A 47 -54.44 -21.05 -58.04
CA SER A 47 -55.51 -20.86 -57.05
C SER A 47 -55.05 -20.11 -55.80
N VAL A 48 -53.86 -20.44 -55.28
CA VAL A 48 -53.28 -19.79 -54.09
C VAL A 48 -52.81 -18.36 -54.42
N LEU A 49 -52.35 -18.13 -55.66
CA LEU A 49 -52.01 -16.79 -56.15
C LEU A 49 -53.24 -15.90 -56.39
N ASP A 50 -54.42 -16.47 -56.62
CA ASP A 50 -55.69 -15.72 -56.73
C ASP A 50 -56.24 -15.31 -55.35
N GLU A 51 -56.13 -16.18 -54.34
CA GLU A 51 -56.55 -15.89 -52.97
C GLU A 51 -55.66 -14.85 -52.28
N ASN A 52 -54.34 -14.92 -52.53
CA ASN A 52 -53.35 -14.02 -51.96
C ASN A 52 -52.67 -13.19 -53.06
N ALA A 53 -53.33 -12.11 -53.49
CA ALA A 53 -52.85 -11.23 -54.56
C ALA A 53 -51.44 -10.66 -54.30
N GLU A 54 -51.02 -10.52 -53.03
CA GLU A 54 -49.69 -10.01 -52.65
C GLU A 54 -48.54 -10.95 -53.06
N LEU A 55 -48.77 -12.27 -53.09
CA LEU A 55 -47.75 -13.26 -53.51
C LEU A 55 -47.36 -13.11 -54.98
N ARG A 56 -48.25 -12.55 -55.81
CA ARG A 56 -47.96 -12.23 -57.20
C ARG A 56 -46.92 -11.14 -57.35
N HIS A 57 -46.75 -10.27 -56.35
CA HIS A 57 -45.81 -9.16 -56.41
C HIS A 57 -44.41 -9.51 -55.89
N ILE A 58 -44.20 -10.75 -55.44
CA ILE A 58 -42.91 -11.25 -54.98
C ILE A 58 -42.10 -11.80 -56.16
N ALA A 59 -40.90 -11.27 -56.37
CA ALA A 59 -40.04 -11.62 -57.48
C ALA A 59 -39.58 -13.09 -57.45
N SER A 60 -39.23 -13.64 -56.28
CA SER A 60 -38.86 -15.06 -56.15
C SER A 60 -39.97 -16.06 -56.46
N VAL A 61 -41.23 -15.64 -56.38
CA VAL A 61 -42.39 -16.46 -56.75
C VAL A 61 -42.61 -16.46 -58.26
N GLN A 62 -42.34 -15.34 -58.94
CA GLN A 62 -42.47 -15.22 -60.39
C GLN A 62 -41.27 -15.78 -61.15
N ASP A 63 -40.06 -15.56 -60.64
CA ASP A 63 -38.80 -15.94 -61.26
C ASP A 63 -37.94 -16.74 -60.26
N PRO A 64 -37.65 -18.03 -60.54
CA PRO A 64 -36.71 -18.84 -59.75
C PRO A 64 -35.31 -18.23 -59.63
N THR A 65 -34.95 -17.31 -60.52
CA THR A 65 -33.66 -16.59 -60.53
C THR A 65 -33.78 -15.13 -60.09
N SER A 66 -34.81 -14.77 -59.32
CA SER A 66 -35.00 -13.42 -58.79
C SER A 66 -33.77 -12.83 -58.07
N ASP A 67 -33.69 -11.50 -58.08
CA ASP A 67 -32.62 -10.74 -57.45
C ASP A 67 -32.72 -10.81 -55.91
N LEU A 68 -31.72 -11.44 -55.30
CA LEU A 68 -31.59 -11.60 -53.86
C LEU A 68 -30.30 -10.95 -53.35
N TYR A 69 -30.34 -10.45 -52.12
CA TYR A 69 -29.13 -10.07 -51.38
C TYR A 69 -29.14 -10.71 -49.99
N VAL A 70 -27.96 -10.85 -49.41
CA VAL A 70 -27.78 -11.50 -48.10
C VAL A 70 -27.37 -10.46 -47.07
N THR A 71 -27.98 -10.50 -45.89
CA THR A 71 -27.55 -9.77 -44.70
C THR A 71 -26.97 -10.73 -43.68
N THR A 72 -25.92 -10.32 -43.00
CA THR A 72 -25.26 -11.10 -41.95
C THR A 72 -25.02 -10.22 -40.74
N GLN A 73 -25.33 -10.74 -39.55
CA GLN A 73 -25.12 -10.05 -38.29
C GLN A 73 -24.51 -11.00 -37.26
N ILE A 74 -23.61 -10.48 -36.43
CA ILE A 74 -23.04 -11.23 -35.30
C ILE A 74 -24.02 -11.18 -34.13
N TRP A 75 -24.14 -12.30 -33.43
CA TRP A 75 -24.91 -12.43 -32.20
C TRP A 75 -24.08 -13.17 -31.14
N SER A 76 -24.23 -12.80 -29.87
CA SER A 76 -23.79 -13.61 -28.73
C SER A 76 -24.83 -13.52 -27.62
N GLU A 77 -25.08 -14.62 -26.92
CA GLU A 77 -26.09 -14.72 -25.84
C GLU A 77 -27.47 -14.13 -26.19
N SER A 78 -27.93 -14.35 -27.42
CA SER A 78 -29.21 -13.79 -27.93
C SER A 78 -29.24 -12.26 -28.04
N LYS A 79 -28.08 -11.59 -28.04
CA LYS A 79 -27.96 -10.15 -28.31
C LYS A 79 -27.21 -9.91 -29.63
N PRO A 80 -27.73 -9.04 -30.51
CA PRO A 80 -27.01 -8.65 -31.71
C PRO A 80 -25.78 -7.81 -31.36
N LEU A 81 -24.62 -8.21 -31.87
CA LEU A 81 -23.34 -7.53 -31.73
C LEU A 81 -23.04 -6.78 -33.03
N GLY A 82 -23.27 -5.47 -33.02
CA GLY A 82 -23.00 -4.58 -34.17
C GLY A 82 -24.11 -4.54 -35.22
N VAL A 83 -23.85 -3.78 -36.30
CA VAL A 83 -24.79 -3.54 -37.40
C VAL A 83 -24.76 -4.68 -38.44
N PRO A 84 -25.89 -5.03 -39.07
CA PRO A 84 -25.92 -6.06 -40.11
C PRO A 84 -25.16 -5.59 -41.37
N VAL A 85 -24.32 -6.46 -41.89
CA VAL A 85 -23.53 -6.25 -43.12
C VAL A 85 -24.23 -6.94 -44.29
N LYS A 86 -24.31 -6.29 -45.44
CA LYS A 86 -25.02 -6.81 -46.62
C LYS A 86 -24.12 -7.08 -47.81
N THR A 87 -24.49 -8.04 -48.65
CA THR A 87 -23.85 -8.26 -49.96
C THR A 87 -24.14 -7.08 -50.89
N LYS A 88 -23.25 -6.88 -51.88
CA LYS A 88 -23.49 -5.99 -53.00
C LYS A 88 -24.63 -6.55 -53.85
N TYR A 89 -25.40 -5.67 -54.45
CA TYR A 89 -26.43 -6.07 -55.41
C TYR A 89 -25.80 -6.76 -56.63
N LYS A 90 -26.37 -7.89 -57.04
CA LYS A 90 -25.93 -8.68 -58.20
C LYS A 90 -27.16 -9.35 -58.83
N PRO A 91 -27.42 -9.15 -60.13
CA PRO A 91 -28.50 -9.83 -60.81
C PRO A 91 -28.14 -11.28 -61.14
N PHE A 92 -29.10 -12.20 -61.06
CA PHE A 92 -28.90 -13.62 -61.39
C PHE A 92 -29.54 -13.96 -62.73
N LYS A 93 -28.86 -14.78 -63.55
CA LYS A 93 -29.34 -15.19 -64.89
C LYS A 93 -29.66 -16.69 -64.98
N THR A 94 -28.87 -17.52 -64.29
CA THR A 94 -28.95 -18.99 -64.38
C THR A 94 -28.77 -19.63 -63.01
N THR A 95 -27.82 -19.13 -62.21
CA THR A 95 -27.52 -19.66 -60.87
C THR A 95 -27.31 -18.53 -59.85
N ARG A 96 -27.80 -18.71 -58.62
CA ARG A 96 -27.65 -17.75 -57.52
C ARG A 96 -26.28 -17.88 -56.85
N VAL A 97 -25.28 -17.18 -57.39
CA VAL A 97 -23.89 -17.19 -56.91
C VAL A 97 -23.42 -15.77 -56.58
N TRP A 98 -23.12 -15.49 -55.30
CA TRP A 98 -22.56 -14.21 -54.87
C TRP A 98 -21.03 -14.20 -54.96
N ASN A 99 -20.36 -15.20 -54.37
CA ASN A 99 -18.90 -15.26 -54.20
C ASN A 99 -18.30 -13.98 -53.60
N GLN A 100 -18.93 -13.44 -52.54
CA GLN A 100 -18.52 -12.18 -51.92
C GLN A 100 -18.10 -12.39 -50.46
N TRP A 101 -16.91 -11.88 -50.10
CA TRP A 101 -16.49 -11.73 -48.71
C TRP A 101 -17.18 -10.54 -48.04
N LEU A 102 -17.74 -10.79 -46.85
CA LEU A 102 -18.28 -9.80 -45.93
C LEU A 102 -17.35 -9.73 -44.71
N GLU A 103 -17.01 -8.51 -44.31
CA GLU A 103 -16.22 -8.23 -43.11
C GLU A 103 -17.15 -7.70 -42.02
N MET A 104 -17.14 -8.34 -40.86
CA MET A 104 -17.98 -7.97 -39.73
C MET A 104 -17.28 -6.94 -38.83
N PRO A 105 -18.02 -6.09 -38.09
CA PRO A 105 -17.46 -5.05 -37.24
C PRO A 105 -16.96 -5.58 -35.88
N MET A 106 -16.28 -6.74 -35.85
CA MET A 106 -15.73 -7.37 -34.65
C MET A 106 -14.52 -8.24 -35.01
N SER A 107 -13.48 -8.20 -34.18
CA SER A 107 -12.27 -9.01 -34.31
C SER A 107 -12.45 -10.40 -33.70
N ILE A 108 -11.72 -11.40 -34.21
CA ILE A 108 -11.74 -12.77 -33.69
C ILE A 108 -11.30 -12.81 -32.20
N LYS A 109 -10.38 -11.92 -31.79
CA LYS A 109 -9.92 -11.82 -30.39
C LYS A 109 -11.01 -11.42 -29.40
N ASP A 110 -12.03 -10.68 -29.86
CA ASP A 110 -13.11 -10.15 -29.03
C ASP A 110 -14.35 -11.05 -29.07
N ALA A 111 -14.31 -12.16 -29.83
CA ALA A 111 -15.43 -13.07 -29.99
C ALA A 111 -15.56 -14.03 -28.80
N GLU A 112 -16.74 -14.03 -28.17
CA GLU A 112 -17.09 -15.00 -27.13
C GLU A 112 -17.30 -16.40 -27.72
N ARG A 113 -17.18 -17.45 -26.88
CA ARG A 113 -17.32 -18.85 -27.31
C ARG A 113 -18.67 -19.13 -28.01
N ASN A 114 -19.73 -18.45 -27.57
CA ASN A 114 -21.09 -18.64 -28.07
C ASN A 114 -21.44 -17.71 -29.25
N THR A 115 -20.45 -17.10 -29.89
CA THR A 115 -20.68 -16.20 -31.03
C THR A 115 -21.31 -16.94 -32.22
N GLN A 116 -22.37 -16.38 -32.78
CA GLN A 116 -23.12 -16.90 -33.92
C GLN A 116 -23.24 -15.85 -35.02
N LEU A 117 -23.36 -16.31 -36.27
CA LEU A 117 -23.68 -15.50 -37.43
C LEU A 117 -25.10 -15.80 -37.88
N ALA A 118 -25.98 -14.82 -37.76
CA ALA A 118 -27.34 -14.88 -38.30
C ALA A 118 -27.32 -14.34 -39.74
N ILE A 119 -27.70 -15.18 -40.69
CA ILE A 119 -27.63 -14.89 -42.14
C ILE A 119 -29.05 -14.92 -42.72
N THR A 120 -29.56 -13.76 -43.15
CA THR A 120 -30.88 -13.63 -43.77
C THR A 120 -30.74 -13.33 -45.25
N ILE A 121 -31.40 -14.13 -46.09
CA ILE A 121 -31.51 -13.93 -47.54
C ILE A 121 -32.78 -13.12 -47.78
N VAL A 122 -32.66 -12.01 -48.48
CA VAL A 122 -33.73 -11.04 -48.68
C VAL A 122 -34.03 -10.87 -50.16
N ASP A 123 -35.31 -10.94 -50.49
CA ASP A 123 -35.88 -10.66 -51.81
C ASP A 123 -36.12 -9.16 -52.00
N LEU A 124 -35.68 -8.64 -53.16
CA LEU A 124 -35.92 -7.28 -53.61
C LEU A 124 -37.17 -7.24 -54.48
N SER A 125 -38.33 -7.22 -53.84
CA SER A 125 -39.63 -7.15 -54.52
C SER A 125 -40.24 -5.75 -54.41
N PRO A 126 -40.72 -5.12 -55.50
CA PRO A 126 -41.41 -3.83 -55.46
C PRO A 126 -42.92 -4.04 -55.21
N LEU A 127 -43.35 -4.22 -53.96
CA LEU A 127 -44.79 -4.30 -53.67
C LEU A 127 -45.51 -2.94 -53.73
N ALA A 128 -44.79 -1.82 -53.67
CA ALA A 128 -45.34 -0.47 -53.77
C ALA A 128 -44.55 0.40 -54.77
N PRO A 129 -45.20 1.27 -55.56
CA PRO A 129 -44.54 2.05 -56.63
C PRO A 129 -43.46 3.03 -56.13
N ASP A 130 -43.47 3.39 -54.84
CA ASP A 130 -42.54 4.36 -54.24
C ASP A 130 -41.57 3.78 -53.19
N ARG A 131 -41.63 2.47 -52.88
CA ARG A 131 -40.72 1.83 -51.90
C ARG A 131 -40.38 0.39 -52.25
N ILE A 132 -39.09 0.08 -52.23
CA ILE A 132 -38.57 -1.29 -52.30
C ILE A 132 -38.89 -1.96 -50.96
N THR A 133 -39.67 -3.04 -50.99
CA THR A 133 -40.01 -3.83 -49.80
C THR A 133 -39.05 -5.00 -49.68
N HIS A 134 -38.43 -5.12 -48.51
CA HIS A 134 -37.46 -6.16 -48.19
C HIS A 134 -38.18 -7.36 -47.54
N ILE A 135 -38.36 -8.44 -48.29
CA ILE A 135 -39.05 -9.65 -47.81
C ILE A 135 -38.02 -10.75 -47.54
N PRO A 136 -38.04 -11.41 -46.37
CA PRO A 136 -37.14 -12.54 -46.14
C PRO A 136 -37.49 -13.70 -47.07
N PHE A 137 -36.53 -14.05 -47.92
CA PHE A 137 -36.56 -15.29 -48.69
C PHE A 137 -36.30 -16.49 -47.77
N GLY A 138 -35.35 -16.35 -46.84
CA GLY A 138 -35.10 -17.34 -45.80
C GLY A 138 -33.90 -17.02 -44.92
N GLY A 139 -33.77 -17.74 -43.80
CA GLY A 139 -32.78 -17.46 -42.76
C GLY A 139 -31.99 -18.71 -42.36
N THR A 140 -30.74 -18.52 -41.95
CA THR A 140 -29.89 -19.57 -41.37
C THR A 140 -28.92 -18.97 -40.36
N THR A 141 -28.66 -19.68 -39.27
CA THR A 141 -27.76 -19.27 -38.19
C THR A 141 -26.67 -20.31 -37.97
N ILE A 142 -25.41 -19.88 -38.00
CA ILE A 142 -24.24 -20.74 -37.82
C ILE A 142 -23.36 -20.26 -36.67
N THR A 143 -22.89 -21.19 -35.84
CA THR A 143 -21.93 -20.90 -34.77
C THR A 143 -20.53 -20.63 -35.35
N LEU A 144 -19.82 -19.66 -34.80
CA LEU A 144 -18.46 -19.32 -35.20
C LEU A 144 -17.44 -20.39 -34.77
N PHE A 145 -17.67 -20.96 -33.58
CA PHE A 145 -16.89 -22.06 -33.00
C PHE A 145 -17.65 -23.39 -33.09
N ASP A 146 -16.94 -24.50 -33.17
CA ASP A 146 -17.49 -25.86 -33.04
C ASP A 146 -17.63 -26.29 -31.56
N GLU A 147 -18.06 -27.54 -31.32
CA GLU A 147 -18.29 -28.07 -29.96
C GLU A 147 -17.00 -28.08 -29.11
N ASP A 148 -15.86 -28.31 -29.76
CA ASP A 148 -14.53 -28.34 -29.14
C ASP A 148 -13.92 -26.94 -28.95
N GLY A 149 -14.65 -25.88 -29.33
CA GLY A 149 -14.18 -24.49 -29.22
C GLY A 149 -13.16 -24.09 -30.29
N LYS A 150 -13.03 -24.86 -31.36
CA LYS A 150 -12.21 -24.53 -32.52
C LYS A 150 -12.98 -23.65 -33.50
N LEU A 151 -12.30 -22.65 -34.05
CA LEU A 151 -12.87 -21.75 -35.04
C LEU A 151 -13.21 -22.51 -36.32
N LYS A 152 -14.45 -22.38 -36.82
CA LYS A 152 -14.85 -23.02 -38.08
C LYS A 152 -14.10 -22.40 -39.27
N MET A 153 -13.53 -23.25 -40.11
CA MET A 153 -12.74 -22.84 -41.30
C MET A 153 -13.29 -23.50 -42.56
N GLY A 154 -13.02 -22.90 -43.72
CA GLY A 154 -13.37 -23.45 -45.02
C GLY A 154 -14.88 -23.45 -45.30
N LYS A 155 -15.30 -24.27 -46.28
CA LYS A 155 -16.69 -24.29 -46.77
C LYS A 155 -17.64 -24.95 -45.77
N GLN A 156 -18.80 -24.34 -45.58
CA GLN A 156 -19.90 -24.85 -44.76
C GLN A 156 -21.19 -24.87 -45.57
N LYS A 157 -21.98 -25.92 -45.34
CA LYS A 157 -23.30 -26.15 -45.92
C LYS A 157 -24.36 -25.75 -44.90
N CYS A 158 -25.13 -24.71 -45.17
CA CYS A 158 -26.13 -24.17 -44.24
C CYS A 158 -27.54 -24.40 -44.78
N LYS A 159 -28.39 -25.11 -44.01
CA LYS A 159 -29.82 -25.21 -44.34
C LYS A 159 -30.50 -23.85 -44.20
N VAL A 160 -31.28 -23.47 -45.19
CA VAL A 160 -32.07 -22.23 -45.19
C VAL A 160 -33.51 -22.55 -44.81
N TYR A 161 -34.05 -21.79 -43.86
CA TYR A 161 -35.44 -21.84 -43.46
C TYR A 161 -36.22 -20.78 -44.22
N LEU A 162 -37.06 -21.22 -45.16
CA LEU A 162 -37.83 -20.32 -46.02
C LEU A 162 -38.77 -19.41 -45.22
N HIS A 163 -38.92 -18.18 -45.71
CA HIS A 163 -39.81 -17.14 -45.16
C HIS A 163 -39.57 -16.77 -43.69
N LYS A 164 -38.44 -17.16 -43.11
CA LYS A 164 -38.02 -16.81 -41.74
C LYS A 164 -36.78 -15.92 -41.76
N ASN A 165 -36.75 -14.93 -40.87
CA ASN A 165 -35.52 -14.21 -40.58
C ASN A 165 -34.58 -15.11 -39.77
N ALA A 166 -33.27 -14.99 -39.99
CA ALA A 166 -32.31 -15.65 -39.13
C ALA A 166 -32.29 -14.98 -37.74
N ASP A 167 -32.37 -15.81 -36.70
CA ASP A 167 -32.27 -15.38 -35.31
C ASP A 167 -30.99 -15.96 -34.68
N GLY A 168 -30.18 -15.11 -34.05
CA GLY A 168 -28.99 -15.52 -33.30
C GLY A 168 -29.28 -15.84 -31.84
N SER A 169 -30.47 -16.37 -31.55
CA SER A 169 -30.87 -16.76 -30.20
C SER A 169 -30.14 -18.03 -29.75
N ALA A 170 -29.97 -18.23 -28.43
CA ALA A 170 -29.28 -19.41 -27.89
C ALA A 170 -29.91 -20.73 -28.37
N THR A 171 -31.23 -20.75 -28.54
CA THR A 171 -31.99 -21.82 -29.20
C THR A 171 -32.58 -21.30 -30.52
N THR A 172 -31.71 -21.09 -31.51
CA THR A 172 -32.09 -20.52 -32.81
C THR A 172 -33.24 -21.29 -33.46
N SER A 173 -34.20 -20.55 -34.02
CA SER A 173 -35.29 -21.09 -34.83
C SER A 173 -34.83 -21.47 -36.25
N THR A 174 -33.60 -21.10 -36.62
CA THR A 174 -33.02 -21.27 -37.97
C THR A 174 -31.62 -21.93 -37.95
N PRO A 175 -31.42 -23.07 -37.28
CA PRO A 175 -30.09 -23.68 -37.13
C PRO A 175 -29.52 -24.18 -38.47
N SER A 176 -28.26 -23.85 -38.76
CA SER A 176 -27.59 -24.27 -40.01
C SER A 176 -27.47 -25.78 -40.22
N VAL A 177 -27.52 -26.59 -39.15
CA VAL A 177 -27.44 -28.06 -39.17
C VAL A 177 -28.71 -28.66 -38.54
N LEU A 178 -29.25 -29.73 -39.13
CA LEU A 178 -30.44 -30.41 -38.62
C LEU A 178 -30.13 -31.22 -37.34
N PRO A 179 -30.97 -31.15 -36.29
CA PRO A 179 -30.87 -32.08 -35.17
C PRO A 179 -31.18 -33.52 -35.63
N PRO A 180 -30.49 -34.54 -35.10
CA PRO A 180 -30.73 -35.93 -35.48
C PRO A 180 -32.17 -36.36 -35.12
N LYS A 181 -32.92 -36.89 -36.10
CA LYS A 181 -34.30 -37.40 -35.88
C LYS A 181 -34.28 -38.48 -34.78
N ARG A 182 -35.07 -38.30 -33.70
CA ARG A 182 -35.28 -39.34 -32.67
C ARG A 182 -36.00 -40.54 -33.30
N ARG A 183 -35.35 -41.71 -33.33
CA ARG A 183 -35.94 -42.98 -33.81
C ARG A 183 -37.18 -43.33 -32.97
N LYS A 184 -38.37 -43.40 -33.60
CA LYS A 184 -39.56 -44.03 -33.00
C LYS A 184 -39.46 -45.56 -33.22
N PRO A 185 -39.74 -46.44 -32.23
CA PRO A 185 -39.24 -47.82 -32.28
C PRO A 185 -40.02 -48.82 -33.14
N ASN A 186 -41.11 -48.46 -33.86
CA ASN A 186 -42.04 -49.49 -34.33
C ASN A 186 -42.77 -49.25 -35.67
N ILE A 187 -42.12 -48.62 -36.64
CA ILE A 187 -42.58 -48.61 -38.04
C ILE A 187 -41.43 -49.12 -38.91
N ARG A 188 -41.70 -50.10 -39.79
CA ARG A 188 -40.77 -50.45 -40.87
C ARG A 188 -40.66 -49.23 -41.78
N ASP A 189 -39.58 -48.50 -41.58
CA ASP A 189 -39.27 -47.24 -42.24
C ASP A 189 -38.86 -47.49 -43.70
N PRO A 190 -39.54 -46.94 -44.71
CA PRO A 190 -39.08 -46.98 -46.10
C PRO A 190 -37.82 -46.13 -46.35
N SER A 191 -37.35 -45.36 -45.35
CA SER A 191 -36.24 -44.40 -45.47
C SER A 191 -34.83 -44.99 -45.31
N HIS A 192 -34.52 -46.09 -45.97
CA HIS A 192 -33.11 -46.46 -46.15
C HIS A 192 -32.49 -45.57 -47.24
N GLN A 193 -31.56 -44.68 -46.85
CA GLN A 193 -30.65 -43.97 -47.79
C GLN A 193 -30.07 -44.96 -48.81
N SER A 194 -29.96 -44.57 -50.08
CA SER A 194 -29.40 -45.46 -51.09
C SER A 194 -27.92 -45.69 -50.76
N PRO A 195 -27.36 -46.85 -51.11
CA PRO A 195 -25.92 -47.05 -50.98
C PRO A 195 -25.10 -45.93 -51.65
N GLU A 196 -25.63 -45.34 -52.72
CA GLU A 196 -25.01 -44.24 -53.47
C GLU A 196 -25.11 -42.90 -52.72
N GLU A 197 -26.23 -42.62 -52.06
CA GLU A 197 -26.42 -41.43 -51.19
C GLU A 197 -25.50 -41.48 -49.97
N ALA A 198 -25.40 -42.64 -49.31
CA ALA A 198 -24.52 -42.83 -48.15
C ALA A 198 -23.03 -42.75 -48.53
N GLU A 199 -22.66 -43.28 -49.71
CA GLU A 199 -21.29 -43.14 -50.22
C GLU A 199 -20.97 -41.69 -50.61
N LEU A 200 -21.94 -40.93 -51.17
CA LEU A 200 -21.75 -39.51 -51.47
C LEU A 200 -21.51 -38.71 -50.18
N GLU A 201 -22.30 -38.95 -49.11
CA GLU A 201 -22.12 -38.29 -47.81
C GLU A 201 -20.74 -38.62 -47.19
N ARG A 202 -20.31 -39.89 -47.26
CA ARG A 202 -18.98 -40.32 -46.83
C ARG A 202 -17.86 -39.61 -47.61
N VAL A 203 -18.03 -39.48 -48.93
CA VAL A 203 -17.06 -38.83 -49.80
C VAL A 203 -17.03 -37.32 -49.58
N GLU A 204 -18.16 -36.65 -49.34
CA GLU A 204 -18.21 -35.22 -48.98
C GLU A 204 -17.37 -34.91 -47.73
N VAL A 205 -17.43 -35.78 -46.70
CA VAL A 205 -16.57 -35.66 -45.51
C VAL A 205 -15.09 -35.77 -45.86
N LEU A 206 -14.72 -36.70 -46.76
CA LEU A 206 -13.33 -36.87 -47.21
C LEU A 206 -12.85 -35.72 -48.09
N ILE A 207 -13.70 -35.15 -48.94
CA ILE A 207 -13.41 -33.93 -49.70
C ILE A 207 -13.13 -32.79 -48.74
N LYS A 208 -13.93 -32.65 -47.67
CA LYS A 208 -13.67 -31.62 -46.66
C LYS A 208 -12.30 -31.79 -46.04
N LYS A 209 -11.86 -33.02 -45.75
CA LYS A 209 -10.50 -33.31 -45.25
C LYS A 209 -9.41 -33.01 -46.27
N HIS A 210 -9.62 -33.33 -47.55
CA HIS A 210 -8.72 -32.96 -48.64
C HIS A 210 -8.61 -31.45 -48.83
N GLU A 211 -9.74 -30.75 -48.83
CA GLU A 211 -9.79 -29.29 -48.90
C GLU A 211 -9.13 -28.64 -47.69
N MET A 212 -9.19 -29.25 -46.50
CA MET A 212 -8.51 -28.80 -45.28
C MET A 212 -7.01 -29.13 -45.24
N GLY A 213 -6.47 -29.82 -46.25
CA GLY A 213 -5.07 -30.19 -46.33
C GLY A 213 -4.66 -31.38 -45.44
N GLU A 214 -5.64 -32.08 -44.85
CA GLU A 214 -5.39 -33.33 -44.09
C GLU A 214 -5.07 -34.51 -45.01
N ILE A 215 -5.49 -34.43 -46.29
CA ILE A 215 -5.13 -35.39 -47.34
C ILE A 215 -4.18 -34.69 -48.33
N PRO A 216 -2.99 -35.25 -48.61
CA PRO A 216 -2.05 -34.67 -49.56
C PRO A 216 -2.65 -34.53 -50.96
N ARG A 217 -2.48 -33.36 -51.57
CA ARG A 217 -2.97 -33.07 -52.92
C ARG A 217 -2.10 -33.75 -53.98
N VAL A 218 -2.72 -34.47 -54.91
CA VAL A 218 -2.04 -35.14 -56.03
C VAL A 218 -2.81 -34.83 -57.31
N ASP A 219 -2.39 -33.79 -58.03
CA ASP A 219 -3.20 -33.13 -59.07
C ASP A 219 -3.80 -34.07 -60.13
N TRP A 220 -3.03 -35.06 -60.61
CA TRP A 220 -3.53 -36.00 -61.64
C TRP A 220 -4.56 -36.99 -61.09
N MET A 221 -4.40 -37.40 -59.83
CA MET A 221 -5.29 -38.34 -59.15
C MET A 221 -6.57 -37.63 -58.67
N ASP A 222 -6.42 -36.39 -58.20
CA ASP A 222 -7.54 -35.53 -57.81
C ASP A 222 -8.45 -35.22 -59.02
N GLN A 223 -7.90 -34.98 -60.21
CA GLN A 223 -8.69 -34.79 -61.43
C GLN A 223 -9.50 -36.03 -61.84
N LEU A 224 -8.93 -37.23 -61.67
CA LEU A 224 -9.65 -38.50 -61.89
C LEU A 224 -10.73 -38.70 -60.84
N LEU A 225 -10.42 -38.41 -59.58
CA LEU A 225 -11.34 -38.51 -58.45
C LEU A 225 -12.53 -37.56 -58.61
N PHE A 226 -12.31 -36.29 -58.96
CA PHE A 226 -13.39 -35.32 -59.19
C PHE A 226 -14.34 -35.75 -60.31
N ARG A 227 -13.83 -36.37 -61.38
CA ARG A 227 -14.66 -36.89 -62.47
C ARG A 227 -15.51 -38.09 -62.04
N GLU A 228 -14.99 -38.99 -61.23
CA GLU A 228 -15.78 -40.08 -60.65
C GLU A 228 -16.78 -39.57 -59.59
N LEU A 229 -16.43 -38.51 -58.88
CA LEU A 229 -17.32 -37.84 -57.93
C LEU A 229 -18.51 -37.19 -58.61
N GLU A 230 -18.28 -36.57 -59.78
CA GLU A 230 -19.35 -35.97 -60.58
C GLU A 230 -20.34 -37.04 -61.06
N LYS A 231 -19.85 -38.22 -61.45
CA LYS A 231 -20.70 -39.39 -61.77
C LYS A 231 -21.44 -39.93 -60.55
N LEU A 232 -20.78 -40.01 -59.40
CA LEU A 232 -21.40 -40.46 -58.15
C LEU A 232 -22.53 -39.51 -57.73
N LYS A 233 -22.32 -38.20 -57.90
CA LYS A 233 -23.32 -37.16 -57.64
C LYS A 233 -24.53 -37.31 -58.58
N THR A 234 -24.30 -37.47 -59.88
CA THR A 234 -25.41 -37.69 -60.83
C THR A 234 -26.19 -38.97 -60.54
N ASN A 235 -25.50 -40.07 -60.19
CA ASN A 235 -26.16 -41.33 -59.87
C ASN A 235 -26.99 -41.24 -58.58
N ALA A 236 -26.47 -40.57 -57.55
CA ALA A 236 -27.20 -40.33 -56.31
C ALA A 236 -28.43 -39.43 -56.54
N ASP A 237 -28.31 -38.38 -57.36
CA ASP A 237 -29.42 -37.51 -57.73
C ASP A 237 -30.52 -38.26 -58.52
N GLU A 238 -30.14 -39.13 -59.46
CA GLU A 238 -31.06 -39.99 -60.21
C GLU A 238 -31.76 -41.02 -59.31
N ALA A 239 -31.01 -41.65 -58.39
CA ALA A 239 -31.55 -42.60 -57.42
C ALA A 239 -32.54 -41.94 -56.46
N ALA A 240 -32.24 -40.73 -55.99
CA ALA A 240 -33.14 -39.93 -55.17
C ALA A 240 -34.42 -39.55 -55.93
N GLN A 241 -34.29 -39.18 -57.22
CA GLN A 241 -35.44 -38.84 -58.08
C GLN A 241 -36.38 -40.03 -58.32
N MET A 242 -35.84 -41.21 -58.64
CA MET A 242 -36.66 -42.40 -58.83
C MET A 242 -37.39 -42.80 -57.55
N ARG A 243 -36.75 -42.62 -56.39
CA ARG A 243 -37.37 -42.95 -55.11
C ARG A 243 -38.46 -41.95 -54.70
N ALA A 244 -38.27 -40.66 -54.95
CA ALA A 244 -39.31 -39.66 -54.75
C ALA A 244 -40.56 -39.97 -55.58
N LEU A 245 -40.38 -40.42 -56.83
CA LEU A 245 -41.48 -40.87 -57.69
C LEU A 245 -42.16 -42.16 -57.20
N GLU A 246 -41.41 -43.11 -56.62
CA GLU A 246 -41.96 -44.33 -56.01
C GLU A 246 -42.78 -44.03 -54.75
N ILE A 247 -42.33 -43.08 -53.91
CA ILE A 247 -43.03 -42.65 -52.70
C ILE A 247 -44.34 -41.93 -53.07
N ASP A 248 -44.30 -41.03 -54.06
CA ASP A 248 -45.47 -40.32 -54.56
C ASP A 248 -46.50 -41.30 -55.20
N ALA A 249 -46.01 -42.30 -55.93
CA ALA A 249 -46.85 -43.37 -56.48
C ALA A 249 -47.44 -44.32 -55.42
N ALA A 250 -46.78 -44.49 -54.28
CA ALA A 250 -47.26 -45.29 -53.16
C ALA A 250 -48.35 -44.56 -52.35
N LEU A 251 -48.21 -43.24 -52.17
CA LEU A 251 -49.20 -42.38 -51.50
C LEU A 251 -50.52 -42.28 -52.27
N HIS A 252 -50.49 -42.38 -53.60
CA HIS A 252 -51.69 -42.32 -54.46
C HIS A 252 -52.47 -43.64 -54.62
N LYS A 253 -52.02 -44.75 -54.02
CA LYS A 253 -52.63 -46.08 -54.22
C LYS A 253 -53.64 -46.53 -53.15
N ASP A 254 -53.85 -45.78 -52.07
CA ASP A 254 -54.71 -46.22 -50.95
C ASP A 254 -55.69 -45.15 -50.43
N PRO A 255 -56.91 -45.03 -51.01
CA PRO A 255 -57.87 -43.97 -50.63
C PRO A 255 -58.80 -44.34 -49.46
N LYS A 256 -58.43 -45.24 -48.55
CA LYS A 256 -59.35 -45.79 -47.52
C LYS A 256 -59.00 -45.55 -46.04
N HIS A 257 -58.09 -44.64 -45.72
CA HIS A 257 -57.87 -44.21 -44.33
C HIS A 257 -57.80 -42.69 -44.20
N VAL A 258 -58.93 -42.02 -44.39
CA VAL A 258 -59.09 -40.61 -44.00
C VAL A 258 -60.40 -40.46 -43.22
N LYS A 259 -60.33 -40.75 -41.92
CA LYS A 259 -61.23 -40.24 -40.89
C LYS A 259 -60.50 -40.43 -39.55
N ASP A 260 -60.35 -39.31 -38.84
CA ASP A 260 -59.70 -39.12 -37.53
C ASP A 260 -58.19 -38.84 -37.57
N GLN A 261 -57.83 -37.65 -38.07
CA GLN A 261 -56.77 -36.77 -37.52
C GLN A 261 -56.82 -35.42 -38.23
N ASP A 262 -57.69 -34.52 -37.75
CA ASP A 262 -57.46 -33.07 -37.85
C ASP A 262 -56.34 -32.71 -36.85
N ASP A 263 -55.54 -31.72 -37.21
CA ASP A 263 -54.33 -31.19 -36.54
C ASP A 263 -53.00 -31.91 -36.82
N SER A 264 -52.49 -31.78 -38.07
CA SER A 264 -51.07 -31.47 -38.39
C SER A 264 -50.78 -31.49 -39.89
N SER A 265 -51.64 -30.89 -40.71
CA SER A 265 -51.46 -30.79 -42.18
C SER A 265 -50.28 -29.92 -42.64
N ASP A 266 -49.49 -29.36 -41.71
CA ASP A 266 -48.35 -28.49 -42.02
C ASP A 266 -46.98 -29.18 -41.94
N GLU A 267 -46.86 -30.40 -41.39
CA GLU A 267 -45.57 -31.08 -41.26
C GLU A 267 -45.23 -32.03 -42.42
N GLU A 268 -46.20 -32.51 -43.20
CA GLU A 268 -45.95 -33.41 -44.34
C GLU A 268 -45.56 -32.66 -45.65
N ASN A 269 -45.73 -31.34 -45.72
CA ASN A 269 -45.31 -30.51 -46.87
C ASN A 269 -43.86 -29.99 -46.78
N ILE A 270 -43.16 -30.18 -45.65
CA ILE A 270 -41.83 -29.59 -45.40
C ILE A 270 -40.69 -30.40 -46.02
N GLU A 271 -40.93 -31.64 -46.49
CA GLU A 271 -39.85 -32.50 -47.02
C GLU A 271 -39.50 -32.26 -48.50
N ASP A 272 -40.30 -31.50 -49.26
CA ASP A 272 -40.05 -31.32 -50.71
C ASP A 272 -39.38 -30.00 -51.13
N GLU A 273 -39.35 -28.98 -50.27
CA GLU A 273 -38.68 -27.69 -50.55
C GLU A 273 -37.48 -27.49 -49.64
N TYR A 274 -36.27 -27.60 -50.19
CA TYR A 274 -35.04 -27.35 -49.46
C TYR A 274 -34.14 -26.38 -50.21
N TYR A 275 -33.59 -25.43 -49.47
CA TYR A 275 -32.53 -24.54 -49.92
C TYR A 275 -31.31 -24.69 -49.03
N VAL A 276 -30.15 -24.69 -49.67
CA VAL A 276 -28.83 -24.79 -49.04
C VAL A 276 -28.01 -23.58 -49.47
N LEU A 277 -27.53 -22.84 -48.48
CA LEU A 277 -26.59 -21.77 -48.66
C LEU A 277 -25.18 -22.30 -48.40
N TYR A 278 -24.29 -22.17 -49.38
CA TYR A 278 -22.88 -22.44 -49.23
C TYR A 278 -22.15 -21.18 -48.79
N ILE A 279 -21.50 -21.25 -47.64
CA ILE A 279 -20.65 -20.17 -47.10
C ILE A 279 -19.22 -20.67 -46.92
N GLU A 280 -18.27 -19.77 -46.85
CA GLU A 280 -16.86 -20.11 -46.64
C GLU A 280 -16.22 -19.19 -45.59
N PHE A 281 -15.61 -19.80 -44.58
CA PHE A 281 -14.79 -19.10 -43.58
C PHE A 281 -13.32 -19.05 -44.03
N PRO A 282 -12.54 -18.04 -43.59
CA PRO A 282 -11.11 -17.97 -43.85
C PRO A 282 -10.40 -19.23 -43.37
N ARG A 283 -9.35 -19.61 -44.09
CA ARG A 283 -8.48 -20.73 -43.72
C ARG A 283 -7.24 -20.20 -43.03
N PHE A 284 -6.77 -20.92 -42.02
CA PHE A 284 -5.55 -20.62 -41.29
C PHE A 284 -4.67 -21.86 -41.28
N ASP A 285 -3.35 -21.65 -41.28
CA ASP A 285 -2.37 -22.75 -41.30
C ASP A 285 -2.36 -23.57 -40.00
N HIS A 286 -2.90 -22.99 -38.92
CA HIS A 286 -3.04 -23.62 -37.60
C HIS A 286 -4.48 -23.52 -37.10
N PRO A 287 -4.98 -24.54 -36.38
CA PRO A 287 -6.28 -24.46 -35.73
C PRO A 287 -6.29 -23.31 -34.71
N ILE A 288 -7.34 -22.49 -34.74
CA ILE A 288 -7.56 -21.43 -33.77
C ILE A 288 -8.54 -21.96 -32.72
N VAL A 289 -8.15 -21.94 -31.46
CA VAL A 289 -8.95 -22.42 -30.32
C VAL A 289 -9.37 -21.23 -29.48
N TRP A 290 -10.62 -21.23 -29.02
CA TRP A 290 -11.12 -20.19 -28.13
C TRP A 290 -10.40 -20.24 -26.77
N ALA A 291 -9.90 -19.09 -26.32
CA ALA A 291 -9.37 -18.88 -24.99
C ALA A 291 -9.99 -17.63 -24.39
N ASP A 292 -10.25 -17.68 -23.09
CA ASP A 292 -10.74 -16.52 -22.34
C ASP A 292 -9.61 -15.51 -22.08
N HIS A 293 -9.97 -14.28 -21.74
CA HIS A 293 -8.99 -13.26 -21.38
C HIS A 293 -8.35 -13.56 -20.03
N GLU A 294 -7.06 -13.88 -20.03
CA GLU A 294 -6.30 -14.11 -18.81
C GLU A 294 -5.93 -12.75 -18.18
N TYR A 295 -6.51 -12.46 -17.01
CA TYR A 295 -6.17 -11.24 -16.27
C TYR A 295 -4.76 -11.37 -15.69
N PRO A 296 -3.90 -10.34 -15.79
CA PRO A 296 -2.59 -10.38 -15.17
C PRO A 296 -2.74 -10.59 -13.67
N ALA A 297 -1.89 -11.46 -13.10
CA ALA A 297 -1.79 -11.59 -11.66
C ALA A 297 -1.50 -10.20 -11.05
N PRO A 298 -2.27 -9.74 -10.04
CA PRO A 298 -1.96 -8.50 -9.36
C PRO A 298 -0.51 -8.53 -8.86
N PRO A 299 0.20 -7.38 -8.86
CA PRO A 299 1.59 -7.34 -8.44
C PRO A 299 1.70 -7.90 -7.02
N ILE A 300 2.56 -8.92 -6.86
CA ILE A 300 2.90 -9.48 -5.55
C ILE A 300 3.60 -8.35 -4.80
N SER A 301 2.88 -7.70 -3.88
CA SER A 301 3.51 -6.77 -2.98
C SER A 301 4.37 -7.57 -2.01
N SER A 302 5.63 -7.19 -1.87
CA SER A 302 6.57 -7.72 -0.88
C SER A 302 6.21 -7.21 0.53
N TRP A 303 4.94 -7.31 0.92
CA TRP A 303 4.48 -6.94 2.26
C TRP A 303 4.83 -8.06 3.25
N PRO A 304 5.56 -7.75 4.34
CA PRO A 304 5.73 -8.71 5.42
C PRO A 304 4.37 -9.03 6.06
N GLN A 305 4.09 -10.31 6.33
CA GLN A 305 2.86 -10.84 6.95
C GLN A 305 2.64 -10.42 8.43
N ASN A 306 3.03 -9.22 8.84
CA ASN A 306 2.89 -8.76 10.24
C ASN A 306 1.78 -7.69 10.40
N ALA A 307 0.62 -7.88 9.78
CA ALA A 307 -0.59 -7.18 10.19
C ALA A 307 -1.32 -8.01 11.27
N LEU A 308 -1.49 -7.45 12.47
CA LEU A 308 -2.25 -8.08 13.55
C LEU A 308 -3.74 -8.20 13.18
N PRO A 309 -4.43 -9.29 13.56
CA PRO A 309 -5.85 -9.47 13.27
C PRO A 309 -6.71 -8.50 14.09
N HIS A 310 -7.70 -7.88 13.43
CA HIS A 310 -8.75 -7.11 14.10
C HIS A 310 -9.52 -8.00 15.10
N PRO A 311 -9.82 -7.51 16.32
CA PRO A 311 -10.45 -8.31 17.38
C PRO A 311 -11.93 -8.70 17.11
N ASN A 312 -12.54 -8.20 16.03
CA ASN A 312 -13.95 -8.45 15.71
C ASN A 312 -14.20 -9.33 14.47
N ALA A 313 -13.17 -9.90 13.85
CA ALA A 313 -13.36 -10.88 12.78
C ALA A 313 -13.54 -12.28 13.40
N THR A 314 -14.78 -12.68 13.63
CA THR A 314 -15.13 -14.09 13.94
C THR A 314 -14.84 -14.96 12.72
N LEU A 315 -13.58 -15.34 12.54
CA LEU A 315 -13.18 -16.35 11.56
C LEU A 315 -13.82 -17.69 11.98
N LYS A 316 -14.77 -18.17 11.17
CA LYS A 316 -15.22 -19.57 11.23
C LYS A 316 -13.99 -20.48 11.06
N PRO A 317 -13.92 -21.62 11.76
CA PRO A 317 -12.81 -22.55 11.61
C PRO A 317 -12.72 -23.00 10.14
N VAL A 318 -11.50 -23.01 9.62
CA VAL A 318 -11.17 -23.47 8.26
C VAL A 318 -11.66 -24.93 8.08
N PRO A 319 -12.32 -25.28 6.97
CA PRO A 319 -12.76 -26.65 6.76
C PRO A 319 -11.56 -27.60 6.62
N GLU A 320 -11.51 -28.65 7.43
CA GLU A 320 -10.53 -29.74 7.28
C GLU A 320 -10.81 -30.51 5.98
N VAL A 321 -9.82 -30.54 5.09
CA VAL A 321 -9.83 -31.40 3.90
C VAL A 321 -9.14 -32.72 4.28
N GLN A 322 -9.91 -33.78 4.52
CA GLN A 322 -9.39 -35.13 4.68
C GLN A 322 -9.23 -35.81 3.32
N PHE A 323 -8.01 -36.17 2.93
CA PHE A 323 -7.76 -37.01 1.78
C PHE A 323 -7.90 -38.50 2.15
N GLY A 324 -8.51 -39.29 1.26
CA GLY A 324 -8.75 -40.72 1.43
C GLY A 324 -7.46 -41.57 1.51
N PRO A 325 -7.57 -42.84 1.95
CA PRO A 325 -6.43 -43.66 2.34
C PRO A 325 -5.56 -44.04 1.13
N GLY A 326 -4.30 -43.62 1.16
CA GLY A 326 -3.29 -43.97 0.13
C GLY A 326 -2.24 -42.90 -0.18
N ILE A 327 -2.44 -41.66 0.27
CA ILE A 327 -1.47 -40.57 0.06
C ILE A 327 -0.79 -40.27 1.40
N SER A 328 0.20 -41.10 1.73
CA SER A 328 1.11 -40.88 2.85
C SER A 328 2.46 -40.48 2.28
N HIS A 329 2.63 -39.19 2.01
CA HIS A 329 3.96 -38.59 1.92
C HIS A 329 4.10 -37.53 3.01
N THR A 330 4.98 -37.83 3.94
CA THR A 330 5.37 -37.02 5.09
C THR A 330 6.21 -35.84 4.62
N ASP A 331 5.61 -34.66 4.53
CA ASP A 331 6.31 -33.38 4.58
C ASP A 331 5.56 -32.42 5.52
N PRO A 332 6.18 -31.91 6.61
CA PRO A 332 5.54 -30.98 7.56
C PRO A 332 5.35 -29.55 7.00
N HIS A 333 5.68 -29.30 5.74
CA HIS A 333 5.75 -27.96 5.15
C HIS A 333 5.05 -27.85 3.78
N ASN A 334 3.92 -28.53 3.59
CA ASN A 334 3.01 -28.18 2.50
C ASN A 334 1.87 -27.31 3.01
N ILE A 335 2.21 -26.07 3.34
CA ILE A 335 1.24 -24.98 3.41
C ILE A 335 0.87 -24.67 1.95
N ILE A 336 -0.36 -24.96 1.56
CA ILE A 336 -0.90 -24.46 0.29
C ILE A 336 -1.04 -22.94 0.45
N GLN A 337 -0.18 -22.17 -0.22
CA GLN A 337 -0.35 -20.72 -0.30
C GLN A 337 -1.56 -20.44 -1.19
N ILE A 338 -2.71 -20.19 -0.56
CA ILE A 338 -3.90 -19.72 -1.25
C ILE A 338 -3.65 -18.23 -1.52
N TYR A 339 -3.58 -17.89 -2.80
CA TYR A 339 -3.51 -16.50 -3.24
C TYR A 339 -4.84 -15.82 -2.98
N ASP A 340 -4.84 -14.88 -2.03
CA ASP A 340 -5.99 -14.00 -1.79
C ASP A 340 -5.72 -12.64 -2.47
N PRO A 341 -6.40 -12.33 -3.59
CA PRO A 341 -6.25 -11.05 -4.29
C PRO A 341 -6.68 -9.83 -3.46
N GLU A 342 -7.39 -10.02 -2.34
CA GLU A 342 -7.83 -8.94 -1.45
C GLU A 342 -6.81 -8.63 -0.35
N VAL A 343 -5.92 -9.56 0.01
CA VAL A 343 -4.90 -9.36 1.08
C VAL A 343 -3.92 -8.23 0.77
N GLY A 344 -3.75 -7.86 -0.51
CA GLY A 344 -2.92 -6.73 -0.95
C GLY A 344 -3.67 -5.41 -1.17
N GLN A 345 -5.00 -5.39 -1.10
CA GLN A 345 -5.78 -4.16 -1.30
C GLN A 345 -5.89 -3.39 0.01
N ILE A 346 -5.14 -2.29 0.12
CA ILE A 346 -5.31 -1.33 1.23
C ILE A 346 -6.62 -0.56 0.96
N GLY A 347 -7.73 -0.98 1.57
CA GLY A 347 -9.02 -0.31 1.51
C GLY A 347 -10.19 -1.22 1.19
N ASN A 348 -11.38 -0.85 1.65
CA ASN A 348 -12.61 -1.56 1.34
C ASN A 348 -13.10 -1.20 -0.08
N PRO A 349 -13.21 -2.15 -1.03
CA PRO A 349 -13.61 -1.87 -2.41
C PRO A 349 -14.99 -1.21 -2.53
N CYS A 350 -15.91 -1.53 -1.62
CA CYS A 350 -17.23 -0.91 -1.55
C CYS A 350 -17.13 0.57 -1.16
N GLU A 351 -16.28 0.90 -0.21
CA GLU A 351 -16.04 2.28 0.21
C GLU A 351 -15.30 3.08 -0.86
N ASP A 352 -14.32 2.48 -1.53
CA ASP A 352 -13.61 3.13 -2.63
C ASP A 352 -14.54 3.43 -3.81
N LYS A 353 -15.45 2.49 -4.13
CA LYS A 353 -16.51 2.71 -5.12
C LYS A 353 -17.50 3.80 -4.67
N HIS A 354 -17.91 3.80 -3.40
CA HIS A 354 -18.78 4.82 -2.83
C HIS A 354 -18.15 6.21 -2.90
N ARG A 355 -16.88 6.35 -2.48
CA ARG A 355 -16.11 7.61 -2.54
C ARG A 355 -16.00 8.11 -3.97
N ARG A 356 -15.64 7.25 -4.94
CA ARG A 356 -15.57 7.63 -6.38
C ARG A 356 -16.91 8.13 -6.93
N LEU A 357 -18.03 7.58 -6.46
CA LEU A 357 -19.36 8.02 -6.89
C LEU A 357 -19.75 9.37 -6.28
N ILE A 358 -19.51 9.58 -4.98
CA ILE A 358 -19.83 10.84 -4.28
C ILE A 358 -18.92 11.99 -4.75
N ARG A 359 -17.63 11.71 -4.92
CA ARG A 359 -16.59 12.70 -5.25
C ARG A 359 -16.37 12.88 -6.75
N SER A 360 -17.21 12.26 -7.58
CA SER A 360 -17.13 12.28 -9.04
C SER A 360 -16.93 13.69 -9.60
N HIS A 361 -15.97 13.85 -10.52
CA HIS A 361 -15.56 15.12 -11.15
C HIS A 361 -16.68 16.02 -11.69
N ARG A 362 -17.92 15.51 -11.84
CA ARG A 362 -19.09 16.28 -12.25
C ARG A 362 -19.58 17.27 -11.17
N THR A 363 -19.24 17.08 -9.89
CA THR A 363 -19.71 17.95 -8.77
C THR A 363 -18.74 19.09 -8.41
N GLY A 364 -17.47 19.02 -8.83
CA GLY A 364 -16.41 19.92 -8.35
C GLY A 364 -16.60 21.42 -8.65
N ILE A 365 -17.44 21.79 -9.63
CA ILE A 365 -17.77 23.20 -9.94
C ILE A 365 -18.69 23.80 -8.87
N MET A 366 -19.59 23.01 -8.28
CA MET A 366 -20.54 23.47 -7.26
C MET A 366 -19.91 23.57 -5.85
N ASP A 367 -18.74 22.96 -5.63
CA ASP A 367 -18.08 22.92 -4.32
C ASP A 367 -17.37 24.24 -3.96
N ARG A 368 -16.97 25.06 -4.93
CA ARG A 368 -16.16 26.27 -4.69
C ARG A 368 -16.88 27.33 -3.86
N ASP A 369 -18.18 27.45 -4.04
CA ASP A 369 -19.02 28.45 -3.35
C ASP A 369 -19.77 27.87 -2.14
N LEU A 370 -19.52 26.61 -1.81
CA LEU A 370 -20.21 25.89 -0.75
C LEU A 370 -19.79 26.42 0.63
N LYS A 371 -20.76 26.85 1.44
CA LYS A 371 -20.55 27.26 2.83
C LYS A 371 -21.28 26.33 3.79
N PRO A 372 -20.65 25.90 4.90
CA PRO A 372 -21.29 25.00 5.85
C PRO A 372 -22.43 25.72 6.57
N ASN A 373 -23.51 24.99 6.86
CA ASN A 373 -24.55 25.47 7.77
C ASN A 373 -24.04 25.38 9.23
N PRO A 374 -24.73 25.97 10.23
CA PRO A 374 -24.24 25.99 11.61
C PRO A 374 -23.90 24.62 12.17
N LYS A 375 -24.75 23.61 11.92
CA LYS A 375 -24.52 22.24 12.37
C LYS A 375 -23.25 21.64 11.76
N ILE A 376 -23.11 21.72 10.43
CA ILE A 376 -21.94 21.21 9.72
C ILE A 376 -20.66 21.93 10.17
N ARG A 377 -20.75 23.23 10.46
CA ARG A 377 -19.60 23.99 10.95
C ARG A 377 -19.17 23.48 12.32
N ASP A 378 -20.12 23.19 13.21
CA ASP A 378 -19.81 22.65 14.54
C ASP A 378 -19.23 21.23 14.41
N ASP A 379 -19.76 20.40 13.50
CA ASP A 379 -19.20 19.07 13.18
C ASP A 379 -17.76 19.17 12.62
N LEU A 380 -17.51 20.10 11.69
CA LEU A 380 -16.17 20.35 11.13
C LEU A 380 -15.20 20.85 12.21
N ASN A 381 -15.63 21.74 13.09
CA ASN A 381 -14.80 22.21 14.20
C ASN A 381 -14.44 21.09 15.17
N MET A 382 -15.37 20.16 15.42
CA MET A 382 -15.10 18.96 16.20
C MET A 382 -14.02 18.10 15.52
N ILE A 383 -14.14 17.85 14.20
CA ILE A 383 -13.15 17.07 13.43
C ILE A 383 -11.77 17.76 13.44
N ILE A 384 -11.72 19.09 13.31
CA ILE A 384 -10.47 19.85 13.36
C ILE A 384 -9.82 19.79 14.75
N SER A 385 -10.64 19.70 15.81
CA SER A 385 -10.13 19.55 17.19
C SER A 385 -9.60 18.16 17.51
N TYR A 386 -9.81 17.18 16.62
CA TYR A 386 -9.26 15.84 16.79
C TYR A 386 -7.74 15.86 16.83
N GLU A 387 -7.22 14.97 17.67
CA GLU A 387 -5.80 14.75 17.82
C GLU A 387 -5.13 14.28 16.51
N PRO A 388 -3.80 14.48 16.38
CA PRO A 388 -3.03 14.00 15.23
C PRO A 388 -3.13 12.49 14.99
N THR A 389 -3.27 11.68 16.03
CA THR A 389 -3.30 10.21 15.89
C THR A 389 -4.67 9.63 15.54
N GLN A 390 -5.73 10.43 15.58
CA GLN A 390 -7.08 9.94 15.37
C GLN A 390 -7.38 9.78 13.88
N ASP A 391 -7.83 8.58 13.51
CA ASP A 391 -8.33 8.28 12.17
C ASP A 391 -9.71 8.86 11.95
N LEU A 392 -9.92 9.37 10.73
CA LEU A 392 -11.21 9.88 10.29
C LEU A 392 -12.06 8.74 9.72
N THR A 393 -13.34 8.71 10.10
CA THR A 393 -14.34 7.84 9.50
C THR A 393 -14.60 8.21 8.04
N ALA A 394 -15.21 7.32 7.26
CA ALA A 394 -15.53 7.58 5.85
C ALA A 394 -16.42 8.81 5.67
N GLU A 395 -17.43 8.98 6.54
CA GLU A 395 -18.36 10.11 6.51
C GLU A 395 -17.65 11.44 6.82
N GLU A 396 -16.76 11.45 7.80
CA GLU A 396 -15.95 12.62 8.16
C GLU A 396 -14.97 13.00 7.04
N LYS A 397 -14.33 12.00 6.41
CA LYS A 397 -13.45 12.23 5.25
C LYS A 397 -14.22 12.89 4.11
N ASP A 398 -15.43 12.41 3.82
CA ASP A 398 -16.28 13.00 2.79
C ASP A 398 -16.76 14.41 3.14
N LEU A 399 -17.05 14.68 4.42
CA LEU A 399 -17.42 16.01 4.89
C LEU A 399 -16.26 17.01 4.72
N VAL A 400 -15.05 16.63 5.13
CA VAL A 400 -13.82 17.44 4.97
C VAL A 400 -13.54 17.68 3.48
N TRP A 401 -13.63 16.65 2.65
CA TRP A 401 -13.43 16.77 1.21
C TRP A 401 -14.45 17.73 0.57
N ARG A 402 -15.73 17.63 0.95
CA ARG A 402 -16.81 18.48 0.41
C ARG A 402 -16.59 19.97 0.71
N PHE A 403 -16.14 20.30 1.93
CA PHE A 403 -15.91 21.69 2.35
C PHE A 403 -14.46 22.16 2.23
N ARG A 404 -13.61 21.44 1.49
CA ARG A 404 -12.17 21.71 1.33
C ARG A 404 -11.83 23.18 1.00
N TYR A 405 -12.62 23.84 0.14
CA TYR A 405 -12.39 25.25 -0.22
C TYR A 405 -12.70 26.24 0.91
N HIS A 406 -13.63 25.90 1.81
CA HIS A 406 -13.90 26.69 3.00
C HIS A 406 -12.78 26.51 4.05
N LEU A 407 -12.28 25.28 4.18
CA LEU A 407 -11.25 24.89 5.12
C LEU A 407 -9.86 25.45 4.79
N THR A 408 -9.61 25.94 3.57
CA THR A 408 -8.30 26.52 3.21
C THR A 408 -7.89 27.69 4.10
N ARG A 409 -8.83 28.34 4.79
CA ARG A 409 -8.56 29.44 5.74
C ARG A 409 -8.09 28.96 7.10
N GLU A 410 -8.46 27.72 7.47
CA GLU A 410 -8.16 27.12 8.76
C GLU A 410 -6.85 26.34 8.70
N LYS A 411 -5.83 26.80 9.45
CA LYS A 411 -4.49 26.19 9.45
C LYS A 411 -4.52 24.71 9.83
N LYS A 412 -5.15 24.40 10.97
CA LYS A 412 -5.22 23.06 11.57
C LYS A 412 -6.05 22.05 10.77
N ALA A 413 -6.79 22.51 9.76
CA ALA A 413 -7.62 21.63 8.95
C ALA A 413 -6.81 20.91 7.85
N LEU A 414 -5.57 21.33 7.55
CA LEU A 414 -4.81 20.76 6.45
C LEU A 414 -4.48 19.27 6.68
N THR A 415 -4.00 18.90 7.87
CA THR A 415 -3.63 17.50 8.17
C THR A 415 -4.84 16.57 8.04
N LYS A 416 -6.02 17.03 8.49
CA LYS A 416 -7.30 16.31 8.33
C LYS A 416 -7.73 16.23 6.87
N PHE A 417 -7.51 17.29 6.09
CA PHE A 417 -7.77 17.28 4.65
C PHE A 417 -6.88 16.27 3.93
N VAL A 418 -5.56 16.27 4.16
CA VAL A 418 -4.64 15.32 3.53
C VAL A 418 -5.01 13.87 3.86
N LYS A 419 -5.46 13.59 5.10
CA LYS A 419 -5.98 12.27 5.52
C LYS A 419 -7.29 11.87 4.85
N SER A 420 -8.05 12.82 4.32
CA SER A 420 -9.34 12.55 3.65
C SER A 420 -9.21 12.29 2.15
N VAL A 421 -8.07 12.68 1.54
CA VAL A 421 -7.78 12.49 0.11
C VAL A 421 -7.45 11.03 -0.20
N ASN A 422 -8.02 10.48 -1.28
CA ASN A 422 -7.53 9.23 -1.83
C ASN A 422 -6.37 9.48 -2.80
N TRP A 423 -5.13 9.39 -2.30
CA TRP A 423 -3.91 9.65 -3.08
C TRP A 423 -3.69 8.70 -4.26
N ARG A 424 -4.36 7.54 -4.29
CA ARG A 424 -4.33 6.60 -5.41
C ARG A 424 -5.17 7.06 -6.61
N ASP A 425 -6.16 7.92 -6.37
CA ASP A 425 -6.96 8.51 -7.44
C ASP A 425 -6.23 9.72 -8.02
N VAL A 426 -5.83 9.62 -9.28
CA VAL A 426 -5.06 10.68 -9.98
C VAL A 426 -5.85 11.99 -10.05
N GLY A 427 -7.18 11.91 -10.13
CA GLY A 427 -8.08 13.07 -10.21
C GLY A 427 -8.23 13.80 -8.88
N GLU A 428 -8.40 13.07 -7.77
CA GLU A 428 -8.40 13.63 -6.41
C GLU A 428 -7.01 14.16 -6.03
N SER A 429 -5.96 13.38 -6.28
CA SER A 429 -4.58 13.78 -5.98
C SER A 429 -4.21 15.10 -6.65
N ARG A 430 -4.51 15.26 -7.95
CA ARG A 430 -4.25 16.52 -8.67
C ARG A 430 -4.98 17.71 -8.06
N GLN A 431 -6.27 17.54 -7.74
CA GLN A 431 -7.07 18.60 -7.10
C GLN A 431 -6.51 18.99 -5.72
N ALA A 432 -6.12 18.00 -4.92
CA ALA A 432 -5.55 18.24 -3.60
C ALA A 432 -4.23 19.02 -3.68
N VAL A 433 -3.34 18.64 -4.60
CA VAL A 433 -2.05 19.34 -4.81
C VAL A 433 -2.26 20.78 -5.27
N GLU A 434 -3.24 21.05 -6.14
CA GLU A 434 -3.60 22.42 -6.56
C GLU A 434 -4.16 23.30 -5.44
N MET A 435 -4.53 22.72 -4.29
CA MET A 435 -5.04 23.45 -3.13
C MET A 435 -3.94 23.87 -2.15
N PHE A 436 -2.80 23.18 -2.09
CA PHE A 436 -1.75 23.51 -1.13
C PHE A 436 -1.27 24.97 -1.19
N PRO A 437 -1.01 25.57 -2.36
CA PRO A 437 -0.59 26.99 -2.41
C PRO A 437 -1.68 27.98 -1.99
N LYS A 438 -2.94 27.54 -1.88
CA LYS A 438 -4.10 28.36 -1.49
C LYS A 438 -4.44 28.21 -0.01
N TRP A 439 -3.86 27.21 0.66
CA TRP A 439 -4.09 26.96 2.07
C TRP A 439 -3.32 27.99 2.91
N THR A 440 -3.91 28.43 4.03
CA THR A 440 -3.19 29.22 5.02
C THR A 440 -1.98 28.43 5.52
N GLU A 441 -0.85 29.08 5.68
CA GLU A 441 0.37 28.41 6.13
C GLU A 441 0.16 27.71 7.48
N ILE A 442 0.51 26.43 7.52
CA ILE A 442 0.41 25.57 8.71
C ILE A 442 1.54 25.88 9.69
N ASP A 443 1.32 25.48 10.94
CA ASP A 443 2.34 25.59 11.98
C ASP A 443 3.32 24.40 11.89
N VAL A 444 4.48 24.49 12.56
CA VAL A 444 5.57 23.49 12.45
C VAL A 444 5.15 22.11 12.97
N ASP A 445 4.29 22.07 13.99
CA ASP A 445 3.75 20.83 14.55
C ASP A 445 2.92 20.04 13.54
N ASP A 446 2.09 20.72 12.74
CA ASP A 446 1.34 20.10 11.64
C ASP A 446 2.28 19.62 10.53
N ALA A 447 3.35 20.36 10.21
CA ALA A 447 4.35 19.93 9.23
C ALA A 447 5.10 18.66 9.68
N LEU A 448 5.41 18.54 10.97
CA LEU A 448 6.02 17.34 11.55
C LEU A 448 5.07 16.13 11.50
N GLU A 449 3.76 16.33 11.70
CA GLU A 449 2.75 15.26 11.51
C GLU A 449 2.80 14.73 10.08
N ILE A 450 2.87 15.64 9.10
CA ILE A 450 2.88 15.29 7.67
C ILE A 450 4.14 14.49 7.28
N LEU A 451 5.26 14.72 7.95
CA LEU A 451 6.49 13.96 7.68
C LEU A 451 6.49 12.55 8.29
N GLY A 452 5.47 12.19 9.06
CA GLY A 452 5.29 10.86 9.64
C GLY A 452 4.97 9.77 8.62
N PRO A 453 4.85 8.51 9.09
CA PRO A 453 4.60 7.34 8.25
C PRO A 453 3.20 7.32 7.61
N THR A 454 2.26 8.12 8.12
CA THR A 454 0.88 8.19 7.61
C THR A 454 0.80 8.78 6.20
N PHE A 455 1.81 9.52 5.75
CA PHE A 455 1.81 10.25 4.49
C PHE A 455 3.00 9.85 3.61
N ASP A 456 2.68 9.22 2.48
CA ASP A 456 3.63 8.72 1.48
C ASP A 456 3.75 9.64 0.25
N ASN A 457 2.80 10.53 0.03
CA ASN A 457 2.76 11.33 -1.18
C ASN A 457 3.90 12.39 -1.24
N PRO A 458 4.77 12.39 -2.27
CA PRO A 458 5.90 13.31 -2.33
C PRO A 458 5.52 14.80 -2.38
N ALA A 459 4.38 15.15 -2.98
CA ALA A 459 3.93 16.55 -3.06
C ALA A 459 3.48 17.07 -1.70
N VAL A 460 2.83 16.22 -0.90
CA VAL A 460 2.43 16.51 0.48
C VAL A 460 3.67 16.73 1.35
N ARG A 461 4.65 15.82 1.27
CA ARG A 461 5.91 15.93 2.03
C ARG A 461 6.72 17.16 1.63
N SER A 462 6.79 17.45 0.33
CA SER A 462 7.44 18.67 -0.18
C SER A 462 6.81 19.95 0.37
N TYR A 463 5.48 19.99 0.52
CA TYR A 463 4.79 21.12 1.15
C TYR A 463 5.17 21.27 2.63
N ALA A 464 5.23 20.17 3.39
CA ALA A 464 5.68 20.20 4.78
C ALA A 464 7.12 20.69 4.91
N VAL A 465 8.02 20.26 4.02
CA VAL A 465 9.41 20.74 3.97
C VAL A 465 9.48 22.23 3.67
N GLU A 466 8.62 22.76 2.79
CA GLU A 466 8.58 24.20 2.50
C GLU A 466 8.14 25.03 3.71
N THR A 467 7.23 24.52 4.54
CA THR A 467 6.92 25.14 5.84
C THR A 467 8.15 25.12 6.76
N LEU A 468 8.86 23.99 6.85
CA LEU A 468 10.06 23.86 7.68
C LEU A 468 11.20 24.77 7.21
N ARG A 469 11.28 25.15 5.92
CA ARG A 469 12.27 26.11 5.43
C ARG A 469 12.18 27.48 6.11
N LYS A 470 11.01 27.84 6.62
CA LYS A 470 10.78 29.13 7.30
C LYS A 470 11.18 29.10 8.77
N ALA A 471 11.32 27.92 9.37
CA ALA A 471 11.78 27.77 10.74
C ALA A 471 13.24 28.22 10.86
N ASP A 472 13.57 28.87 11.98
CA ASP A 472 14.95 29.26 12.27
C ASP A 472 15.81 28.04 12.66
N ASP A 473 17.12 28.23 12.65
CA ASP A 473 18.08 27.14 12.88
C ASP A 473 18.06 26.63 14.32
N GLU A 474 17.70 27.48 15.29
CA GLU A 474 17.64 27.12 16.71
C GLU A 474 16.38 26.30 17.00
N GLU A 475 15.25 26.63 16.39
CA GLU A 475 14.02 25.85 16.41
C GLU A 475 14.22 24.52 15.69
N LEU A 476 14.86 24.51 14.52
CA LEU A 476 15.13 23.29 13.76
C LEU A 476 15.96 22.27 14.57
N LEU A 477 16.93 22.75 15.36
CA LEU A 477 17.72 21.90 16.26
C LEU A 477 16.85 21.12 17.26
N LEU A 478 15.69 21.64 17.66
CA LEU A 478 14.78 20.97 18.60
C LEU A 478 14.13 19.73 17.99
N TYR A 479 13.98 19.70 16.67
CA TYR A 479 13.30 18.62 15.95
C TYR A 479 14.25 17.80 15.06
N LEU A 480 15.53 18.18 15.00
CA LEU A 480 16.50 17.61 14.06
C LEU A 480 16.62 16.09 14.20
N LEU A 481 16.60 15.55 15.42
CA LEU A 481 16.65 14.10 15.65
C LEU A 481 15.45 13.41 14.97
N GLN A 482 14.26 13.96 15.14
CA GLN A 482 13.01 13.45 14.57
C GLN A 482 12.97 13.62 13.05
N LEU A 483 13.53 14.70 12.52
CA LEU A 483 13.67 14.91 11.07
C LEU A 483 14.64 13.91 10.43
N VAL A 484 15.72 13.55 11.12
CA VAL A 484 16.61 12.46 10.68
C VAL A 484 15.86 11.13 10.64
N GLN A 485 15.01 10.84 11.64
CA GLN A 485 14.15 9.65 11.60
C GLN A 485 13.13 9.70 10.45
N ALA A 486 12.55 10.87 10.18
CA ALA A 486 11.57 11.05 9.12
C ALA A 486 12.11 10.78 7.71
N LEU A 487 13.44 10.76 7.52
CA LEU A 487 14.07 10.32 6.26
C LEU A 487 13.70 8.87 5.92
N LYS A 488 13.43 8.01 6.91
CA LYS A 488 13.00 6.62 6.70
C LYS A 488 11.69 6.54 5.89
N TYR A 489 10.83 7.55 5.98
CA TYR A 489 9.53 7.63 5.30
C TYR A 489 9.58 8.40 3.98
N ASP A 490 10.71 9.04 3.65
CA ASP A 490 10.89 9.85 2.43
C ASP A 490 11.53 9.08 1.28
N ALA A 491 11.75 7.77 1.44
CA ALA A 491 12.40 6.90 0.46
C ALA A 491 11.42 6.48 -0.66
N PRO A 492 11.79 6.60 -1.96
CA PRO A 492 10.95 6.16 -3.05
C PRO A 492 10.72 4.63 -3.00
N PRO A 493 9.52 4.15 -3.42
CA PRO A 493 9.13 2.73 -3.34
C PRO A 493 9.99 1.81 -4.21
N ASP A 494 10.58 2.34 -5.27
CA ASP A 494 11.56 1.63 -6.07
C ASP A 494 12.95 1.87 -5.48
N ASN A 495 13.47 0.85 -4.80
CA ASN A 495 14.85 0.70 -4.36
C ASN A 495 15.84 0.69 -5.56
N GLN A 496 15.77 1.66 -6.48
CA GLN A 496 16.77 1.86 -7.50
C GLN A 496 18.05 2.34 -6.79
N PRO A 497 19.16 1.59 -6.89
CA PRO A 497 20.42 1.93 -6.24
C PRO A 497 20.98 3.28 -6.68
N ASP A 498 20.54 3.79 -7.84
CA ASP A 498 21.12 4.93 -8.55
C ASP A 498 20.29 6.23 -8.45
N ALA A 499 19.14 6.23 -7.76
CA ALA A 499 18.37 7.46 -7.56
C ALA A 499 19.11 8.42 -6.60
N ALA A 500 19.49 9.60 -7.09
CA ALA A 500 20.17 10.61 -6.30
C ALA A 500 19.25 11.12 -5.17
N PRO A 501 19.79 11.50 -3.98
CA PRO A 501 18.99 12.13 -2.91
C PRO A 501 18.38 13.49 -3.30
N GLN A 502 18.59 13.94 -4.55
CA GLN A 502 17.86 15.05 -5.16
C GLN A 502 16.35 14.75 -5.33
N GLU A 503 15.92 13.49 -5.20
CA GLU A 503 14.50 13.13 -5.25
C GLU A 503 13.79 13.26 -3.89
N SER A 504 14.53 13.28 -2.77
CA SER A 504 13.99 13.48 -1.42
C SER A 504 14.04 14.95 -1.03
N SER A 505 12.86 15.56 -0.92
CA SER A 505 12.73 16.97 -0.53
C SER A 505 13.31 17.23 0.87
N LEU A 506 13.13 16.29 1.82
CA LEU A 506 13.60 16.41 3.19
C LEU A 506 15.13 16.26 3.27
N ALA A 507 15.72 15.27 2.59
CA ALA A 507 17.17 15.08 2.59
C ALA A 507 17.90 16.30 2.01
N GLN A 508 17.42 16.83 0.89
CA GLN A 508 18.00 18.03 0.28
C GLN A 508 17.90 19.25 1.20
N PHE A 509 16.77 19.42 1.88
CA PHE A 509 16.58 20.48 2.85
C PHE A 509 17.56 20.38 4.03
N LEU A 510 17.66 19.21 4.67
CA LEU A 510 18.56 18.98 5.80
C LEU A 510 20.03 19.21 5.40
N ILE A 511 20.47 18.65 4.27
CA ILE A 511 21.84 18.82 3.76
C ILE A 511 22.14 20.31 3.51
N SER A 512 21.26 21.01 2.80
CA SER A 512 21.44 22.42 2.46
C SER A 512 21.51 23.32 3.69
N ARG A 513 20.60 23.16 4.66
CA ARG A 513 20.59 23.97 5.90
C ARG A 513 21.80 23.63 6.78
N ALA A 514 22.11 22.35 6.95
CA ALA A 514 23.22 21.88 7.77
C ALA A 514 24.60 22.26 7.23
N ALA A 515 24.77 22.32 5.90
CA ALA A 515 26.03 22.75 5.30
C ALA A 515 26.33 24.23 5.59
N ASN A 516 25.29 25.08 5.66
CA ASN A 516 25.40 26.51 5.91
C ASN A 516 25.47 26.90 7.40
N ASN A 517 25.15 25.98 8.32
CA ASN A 517 25.24 26.21 9.76
C ASN A 517 25.99 25.07 10.44
N PHE A 518 27.20 25.36 10.94
CA PHE A 518 28.07 24.33 11.53
C PHE A 518 27.45 23.62 12.73
N LYS A 519 26.67 24.31 13.57
CA LYS A 519 26.01 23.69 14.74
C LYS A 519 24.97 22.66 14.30
N LEU A 520 24.13 23.00 13.33
CA LEU A 520 23.20 22.06 12.69
C LEU A 520 23.94 20.91 12.01
N GLY A 521 24.99 21.22 11.24
CA GLY A 521 25.84 20.22 10.57
C GLY A 521 26.52 19.23 11.51
N ASN A 522 27.02 19.71 12.65
CA ASN A 522 27.60 18.88 13.70
C ASN A 522 26.57 17.86 14.22
N TYR A 523 25.38 18.31 14.63
CA TYR A 523 24.37 17.40 15.14
C TYR A 523 23.82 16.45 14.05
N LEU A 524 23.61 16.95 12.82
CA LEU A 524 23.19 16.11 11.69
C LEU A 524 24.17 14.96 11.45
N HIS A 525 25.48 15.27 11.38
CA HIS A 525 26.54 14.27 11.21
C HIS A 525 26.45 13.18 12.27
N TRP A 526 26.44 13.56 13.55
CA TRP A 526 26.42 12.59 14.65
C TRP A 526 25.13 11.78 14.70
N TYR A 527 23.97 12.36 14.36
CA TYR A 527 22.71 11.61 14.30
C TYR A 527 22.72 10.59 13.15
N LEU A 528 23.24 10.96 11.97
CA LEU A 528 23.39 10.04 10.84
C LEU A 528 24.38 8.91 11.15
N MET A 529 25.48 9.19 11.86
CA MET A 529 26.46 8.18 12.27
C MET A 529 25.88 7.14 13.23
N VAL A 530 25.05 7.58 14.18
CA VAL A 530 24.37 6.68 15.12
C VAL A 530 23.40 5.76 14.39
N GLU A 531 22.58 6.31 13.49
CA GLU A 531 21.63 5.50 12.71
C GLU A 531 22.34 4.55 11.74
N PHE A 532 23.48 4.96 11.17
CA PHE A 532 24.27 4.08 10.30
C PHE A 532 24.77 2.81 11.02
N ASP A 533 25.15 2.93 12.30
CA ASP A 533 25.62 1.81 13.12
C ASP A 533 24.48 0.82 13.43
N ASP A 534 23.30 1.32 13.79
CA ASP A 534 22.14 0.52 14.24
C ASP A 534 21.24 -0.02 13.10
N ALA A 535 21.22 0.64 11.93
CA ALA A 535 20.25 0.37 10.87
C ALA A 535 20.43 -0.97 10.13
N ASP A 536 19.31 -1.52 9.66
CA ASP A 536 19.27 -2.63 8.71
C ASP A 536 19.91 -2.27 7.36
N ALA A 537 20.25 -3.27 6.54
CA ALA A 537 21.01 -3.06 5.30
C ALA A 537 20.41 -2.00 4.34
N ILE A 538 19.08 -1.88 4.29
CA ILE A 538 18.38 -0.90 3.45
C ILE A 538 18.50 0.51 4.05
N GLN A 539 18.15 0.67 5.32
CA GLN A 539 18.21 1.95 6.03
C GLN A 539 19.65 2.47 6.17
N ARG A 540 20.63 1.57 6.38
CA ARG A 540 22.05 1.93 6.42
C ARG A 540 22.50 2.59 5.12
N ARG A 541 22.04 2.09 3.96
CA ARG A 541 22.34 2.69 2.66
C ARG A 541 21.71 4.08 2.51
N LEU A 542 20.50 4.28 3.03
CA LEU A 542 19.83 5.58 3.05
C LEU A 542 20.65 6.61 3.83
N PHE A 543 20.97 6.33 5.10
CA PHE A 543 21.72 7.27 5.95
C PHE A 543 23.13 7.52 5.42
N ALA A 544 23.83 6.48 4.96
CA ALA A 544 25.14 6.62 4.32
C ALA A 544 25.10 7.52 3.08
N ARG A 545 24.01 7.45 2.30
CA ARG A 545 23.81 8.30 1.13
C ARG A 545 23.65 9.75 1.55
N VAL A 546 22.75 10.04 2.50
CA VAL A 546 22.54 11.41 2.99
C VAL A 546 23.85 12.00 3.53
N GLU A 547 24.60 11.22 4.32
CA GLU A 547 25.90 11.63 4.83
C GLU A 547 26.93 11.91 3.73
N TYR A 548 27.02 11.03 2.72
CA TYR A 548 27.94 11.20 1.60
C TYR A 548 27.69 12.51 0.86
N TYR A 549 26.43 12.84 0.57
CA TYR A 549 26.08 14.10 -0.10
C TYR A 549 26.26 15.31 0.82
N PHE A 550 25.99 15.18 2.12
CA PHE A 550 26.32 16.22 3.10
C PHE A 550 27.83 16.55 3.10
N MET A 551 28.67 15.52 3.10
CA MET A 551 30.14 15.67 3.03
C MET A 551 30.61 16.28 1.71
N ILE A 552 29.98 15.94 0.57
CA ILE A 552 30.26 16.60 -0.71
C ILE A 552 29.91 18.09 -0.67
N GLU A 553 28.75 18.43 -0.12
CA GLU A 553 28.29 19.82 -0.04
C GLU A 553 29.23 20.65 0.86
N LEU A 554 29.67 20.07 1.98
CA LEU A 554 30.71 20.68 2.82
C LEU A 554 32.04 20.82 2.09
N GLU A 555 32.52 19.82 1.35
CA GLU A 555 33.78 19.95 0.60
C GLU A 555 33.73 21.09 -0.43
N LYS A 556 32.56 21.30 -1.06
CA LYS A 556 32.36 22.37 -2.04
C LYS A 556 32.33 23.76 -1.41
N PHE A 557 31.57 23.96 -0.33
CA PHE A 557 31.29 25.29 0.22
C PHE A 557 32.06 25.61 1.51
N HIS A 558 32.32 24.61 2.36
CA HIS A 558 32.92 24.77 3.69
C HIS A 558 33.93 23.64 4.04
N PRO A 559 35.04 23.47 3.30
CA PRO A 559 35.97 22.36 3.49
C PRO A 559 36.62 22.34 4.89
N GLY A 560 36.69 23.49 5.56
CA GLY A 560 37.12 23.59 6.95
C GLY A 560 36.20 22.83 7.91
N HIS A 561 34.87 22.96 7.75
CA HIS A 561 33.90 22.24 8.59
C HIS A 561 34.02 20.72 8.41
N ARG A 562 34.23 20.24 7.18
CA ARG A 562 34.45 18.81 6.91
C ARG A 562 35.70 18.29 7.63
N LYS A 563 36.82 19.03 7.59
CA LYS A 563 38.04 18.66 8.32
C LYS A 563 37.80 18.62 9.83
N THR A 564 37.01 19.56 10.36
CA THR A 564 36.63 19.58 11.78
C THR A 564 35.84 18.33 12.17
N LEU A 565 34.83 17.92 11.39
CA LEU A 565 34.05 16.71 11.66
C LEU A 565 34.92 15.44 11.62
N LEU A 566 35.87 15.35 10.69
CA LEU A 566 36.82 14.24 10.63
C LEU A 566 37.71 14.18 11.88
N HIS A 567 38.25 15.31 12.32
CA HIS A 567 39.06 15.40 13.53
C HIS A 567 38.24 15.07 14.80
N GLN A 568 36.97 15.48 14.85
CA GLN A 568 36.05 15.04 15.91
C GLN A 568 35.87 13.52 15.92
N GLY A 569 35.73 12.89 14.75
CA GLY A 569 35.63 11.43 14.60
C GLY A 569 36.85 10.70 15.13
N GLU A 570 38.05 11.19 14.83
CA GLU A 570 39.32 10.67 15.36
C GLU A 570 39.38 10.75 16.88
N MET A 571 39.05 11.92 17.46
CA MET A 571 39.00 12.12 18.90
C MET A 571 38.01 11.13 19.58
N VAL A 572 36.81 10.98 19.03
CA VAL A 572 35.79 10.05 19.57
C VAL A 572 36.24 8.59 19.45
N ALA A 573 36.93 8.21 18.37
CA ALA A 573 37.48 6.87 18.22
C ALA A 573 38.56 6.57 19.27
N VAL A 574 39.45 7.52 19.55
CA VAL A 574 40.47 7.42 20.61
C VAL A 574 39.81 7.29 21.99
N LEU A 575 38.86 8.16 22.32
CA LEU A 575 38.11 8.10 23.59
C LEU A 575 37.37 6.77 23.75
N SER A 576 36.78 6.26 22.67
CA SER A 576 36.09 4.95 22.65
C SER A 576 37.06 3.80 22.92
N LYS A 577 38.28 3.85 22.38
CA LYS A 577 39.33 2.86 22.65
C LYS A 577 39.75 2.91 24.12
N ILE A 578 40.08 4.09 24.65
CA ILE A 578 40.49 4.28 26.05
C ILE A 578 39.39 3.79 27.01
N ALA A 579 38.13 4.13 26.75
CA ALA A 579 37.01 3.69 27.57
C ALA A 579 36.83 2.17 27.57
N LYS A 580 37.00 1.50 26.42
CA LYS A 580 36.99 0.03 26.35
C LYS A 580 38.13 -0.58 27.16
N ASP A 581 39.35 -0.07 27.00
CA ASP A 581 40.53 -0.58 27.69
C ASP A 581 40.38 -0.42 29.22
N VAL A 582 39.95 0.75 29.70
CA VAL A 582 39.70 1.02 31.13
C VAL A 582 38.55 0.17 31.69
N ARG A 583 37.48 -0.05 30.90
CA ARG A 583 36.35 -0.88 31.31
C ARG A 583 36.77 -2.33 31.53
N PHE A 584 37.47 -2.93 30.56
CA PHE A 584 37.86 -4.33 30.58
C PHE A 584 39.17 -4.62 31.35
N ALA A 585 39.88 -3.58 31.80
CA ALA A 585 41.03 -3.74 32.69
C ALA A 585 40.65 -4.45 34.00
N ARG A 586 41.45 -5.47 34.37
CA ARG A 586 41.34 -6.21 35.64
C ARG A 586 42.01 -5.45 36.80
N GLU A 587 41.73 -4.16 36.89
CA GLU A 587 42.28 -3.25 37.90
C GLU A 587 41.18 -2.77 38.84
N ASN A 588 41.57 -2.41 40.07
CA ASN A 588 40.66 -1.71 40.97
C ASN A 588 40.40 -0.28 40.49
N ARG A 589 39.45 0.44 41.09
CA ARG A 589 39.07 1.79 40.65
C ARG A 589 40.25 2.77 40.61
N VAL A 590 41.16 2.69 41.58
CA VAL A 590 42.33 3.59 41.65
C VAL A 590 43.29 3.28 40.49
N GLY A 591 43.56 2.01 40.22
CA GLY A 591 44.37 1.57 39.07
C GLY A 591 43.74 1.99 37.73
N LYS A 592 42.41 1.88 37.60
CA LYS A 592 41.67 2.37 36.41
C LYS A 592 41.80 3.88 36.20
N ILE A 593 41.80 4.68 37.28
CA ILE A 593 42.01 6.13 37.20
C ILE A 593 43.43 6.45 36.74
N GLU A 594 44.44 5.79 37.31
CA GLU A 594 45.84 5.98 36.88
C GLU A 594 46.07 5.55 35.43
N MET A 595 45.44 4.45 35.01
CA MET A 595 45.44 3.99 33.62
C MET A 595 44.81 5.03 32.67
N LEU A 596 43.65 5.58 33.03
CA LEU A 596 43.02 6.68 32.28
C LEU A 596 43.96 7.88 32.17
N LYS A 597 44.52 8.34 33.30
CA LYS A 597 45.45 9.47 33.34
C LYS A 597 46.68 9.25 32.46
N LYS A 598 47.19 8.02 32.42
CA LYS A 598 48.32 7.64 31.55
C LYS A 598 47.95 7.76 30.07
N TYR A 599 46.80 7.20 29.66
CA TYR A 599 46.36 7.30 28.27
C TYR A 599 46.10 8.75 27.82
N LEU A 600 45.50 9.58 28.69
CA LEU A 600 45.24 10.98 28.36
C LEU A 600 46.52 11.83 28.22
N ARG A 601 47.65 11.38 28.79
CA ARG A 601 48.96 12.04 28.64
C ARG A 601 49.77 11.52 27.45
N ASP A 602 49.38 10.38 26.91
CA ASP A 602 50.12 9.74 25.84
C ASP A 602 50.08 10.63 24.58
N PRO A 603 51.23 11.12 24.09
CA PRO A 603 51.27 11.94 22.87
C PRO A 603 50.69 11.22 21.65
N GLU A 604 50.76 9.89 21.60
CA GLU A 604 50.21 9.09 20.47
C GLU A 604 48.68 9.19 20.35
N ASN A 605 47.99 9.68 21.39
CA ASN A 605 46.53 9.86 21.37
C ASN A 605 46.11 11.28 20.91
N ASP A 606 47.04 12.22 20.75
CA ASP A 606 46.79 13.61 20.31
C ASP A 606 45.72 14.38 21.11
N LEU A 607 45.44 13.99 22.35
CA LEU A 607 44.41 14.62 23.18
C LEU A 607 44.92 15.78 24.06
N ILE A 608 46.23 15.82 24.34
CA ILE A 608 46.81 16.78 25.30
C ILE A 608 46.93 18.19 24.72
N ASN A 609 47.22 18.29 23.42
CA ASN A 609 47.38 19.54 22.69
C ASN A 609 46.61 19.42 21.37
N ILE A 610 45.45 20.04 21.32
CA ILE A 610 44.55 20.00 20.17
C ILE A 610 44.73 21.30 19.39
N ASP A 611 45.39 21.23 18.24
CA ASP A 611 45.66 22.36 17.35
C ASP A 611 45.36 21.96 15.89
N PRO A 612 44.48 22.69 15.16
CA PRO A 612 43.71 23.86 15.59
C PRO A 612 42.66 23.52 16.68
N PRO A 613 42.14 24.54 17.42
CA PRO A 613 41.08 24.33 18.39
C PRO A 613 39.88 23.58 17.80
N LEU A 614 39.42 22.55 18.48
CA LEU A 614 38.38 21.64 18.00
C LEU A 614 37.04 21.92 18.71
N PRO A 615 35.98 22.32 17.98
CA PRO A 615 34.62 22.31 18.52
C PRO A 615 34.23 20.92 19.05
N LEU A 616 33.66 20.85 20.25
CA LEU A 616 33.24 19.57 20.82
C LEU A 616 31.99 19.01 20.10
N PRO A 617 31.95 17.70 19.80
CA PRO A 617 30.74 17.04 19.27
C PRO A 617 29.49 17.34 20.09
N LEU A 618 29.60 17.21 21.42
CA LEU A 618 28.52 17.41 22.38
C LEU A 618 28.02 18.87 22.40
N ASN A 619 28.93 19.82 22.21
CA ASN A 619 28.66 21.24 22.24
C ASN A 619 29.55 22.00 21.22
N PRO A 620 29.05 22.23 20.00
CA PRO A 620 29.85 22.88 18.95
C PRO A 620 30.12 24.37 19.23
N ASP A 621 29.43 24.98 20.20
CA ASP A 621 29.70 26.36 20.64
C ASP A 621 30.99 26.43 21.49
N VAL A 622 31.50 25.30 21.98
CA VAL A 622 32.69 25.21 22.83
C VAL A 622 33.83 24.55 22.07
N SER A 623 34.88 25.32 21.80
CA SER A 623 36.14 24.82 21.22
C SER A 623 37.14 24.45 22.31
N VAL A 624 37.80 23.30 22.13
CA VAL A 624 38.82 22.78 23.05
C VAL A 624 40.20 22.78 22.43
N VAL A 625 41.22 22.97 23.27
CA VAL A 625 42.64 23.03 22.90
C VAL A 625 43.48 21.95 23.59
N GLY A 626 42.84 21.11 24.40
CA GLY A 626 43.50 20.06 25.18
C GLY A 626 42.65 19.63 26.38
N LEU A 627 43.29 18.99 27.36
CA LEU A 627 42.62 18.46 28.54
C LEU A 627 43.45 18.61 29.83
N TYR A 628 42.80 18.40 30.97
CA TYR A 628 43.40 18.33 32.29
C TYR A 628 43.37 16.88 32.79
N PRO A 629 44.44 16.07 32.54
CA PRO A 629 44.43 14.65 32.90
C PRO A 629 44.26 14.45 34.41
N GLU A 630 44.84 15.34 35.22
CA GLU A 630 44.80 15.22 36.68
C GLU A 630 43.40 15.38 37.29
N GLU A 631 42.52 16.10 36.59
CA GLU A 631 41.12 16.32 37.01
C GLU A 631 40.19 15.22 36.46
N SER A 632 40.72 14.22 35.74
CA SER A 632 39.95 13.11 35.18
C SER A 632 39.73 11.98 36.19
N ASN A 633 38.60 11.29 36.08
CA ASN A 633 38.15 10.27 37.05
C ASN A 633 37.38 9.13 36.38
N VAL A 634 37.22 8.01 37.08
CA VAL A 634 36.35 6.90 36.67
C VAL A 634 35.27 6.71 37.72
N PHE A 635 34.00 6.77 37.29
CA PHE A 635 32.86 6.63 38.18
C PHE A 635 32.66 5.19 38.66
N LYS A 636 32.13 5.03 39.87
CA LYS A 636 31.80 3.73 40.46
C LYS A 636 30.50 3.20 39.85
N SER A 637 30.59 2.62 38.65
CA SER A 637 29.48 1.99 37.93
C SER A 637 29.97 0.76 37.16
N THR A 638 29.07 -0.18 36.86
CA THR A 638 29.35 -1.38 36.07
C THR A 638 29.97 -1.07 34.70
N LEU A 639 29.58 0.06 34.09
CA LEU A 639 30.09 0.50 32.80
C LEU A 639 31.38 1.33 32.89
N SER A 640 31.85 1.65 34.11
CA SER A 640 33.07 2.44 34.36
C SER A 640 33.18 3.73 33.52
N PRO A 641 32.18 4.63 33.53
CA PRO A 641 32.20 5.80 32.67
C PRO A 641 33.31 6.78 33.06
N LEU A 642 33.90 7.42 32.04
CA LEU A 642 35.08 8.27 32.17
C LEU A 642 34.64 9.72 32.37
N LEU A 643 35.14 10.39 33.41
CA LEU A 643 35.06 11.83 33.55
C LEU A 643 36.33 12.45 33.00
N ILE A 644 36.19 13.28 31.97
CA ILE A 644 37.30 13.93 31.26
C ILE A 644 37.05 15.44 31.31
N THR A 645 38.04 16.19 31.79
CA THR A 645 37.95 17.66 31.87
C THR A 645 38.75 18.29 30.74
N PHE A 646 38.04 18.88 29.77
CA PHE A 646 38.65 19.59 28.67
C PHE A 646 39.06 21.02 29.04
N LYS A 647 40.08 21.51 28.35
CA LYS A 647 40.51 22.90 28.37
C LYS A 647 39.93 23.61 27.15
N THR A 648 39.07 24.60 27.39
CA THR A 648 38.50 25.40 26.29
C THR A 648 39.50 26.41 25.76
N SER A 649 39.26 26.94 24.56
CA SER A 649 40.03 28.06 23.98
C SER A 649 40.02 29.31 24.88
N GLU A 650 38.94 29.53 25.63
CA GLU A 650 38.82 30.59 26.63
C GLU A 650 39.55 30.30 27.96
N GLY A 651 40.20 29.14 28.08
CA GLY A 651 40.88 28.70 29.30
C GLY A 651 39.95 28.18 30.40
N ARG A 652 38.66 27.97 30.11
CA ARG A 652 37.68 27.40 31.06
C ARG A 652 37.80 25.87 31.11
N ARG A 653 37.31 25.28 32.19
CA ARG A 653 37.20 23.83 32.37
C ARG A 653 35.85 23.36 31.85
N TYR A 654 35.84 22.33 31.03
CA TYR A 654 34.62 21.70 30.51
C TYR A 654 34.60 20.22 30.85
N PRO A 655 34.00 19.81 31.98
CA PRO A 655 33.92 18.41 32.37
C PRO A 655 32.85 17.67 31.55
N MET A 656 33.22 16.50 31.04
CA MET A 656 32.39 15.66 30.19
C MET A 656 32.49 14.21 30.65
N LEU A 657 31.35 13.53 30.72
CA LEU A 657 31.28 12.09 30.90
C LEU A 657 31.27 11.40 29.54
N PHE A 658 32.12 10.39 29.38
CA PHE A 658 32.13 9.52 28.21
C PHE A 658 31.78 8.09 28.62
N LYS A 659 30.73 7.53 28.00
CA LYS A 659 30.16 6.22 28.32
C LYS A 659 30.35 5.27 27.12
N VAL A 660 30.72 4.02 27.40
CA VAL A 660 30.80 2.94 26.39
C VAL A 660 30.17 1.65 26.91
N GLY A 661 29.29 1.07 26.11
CA GLY A 661 28.44 -0.07 26.42
C GLY A 661 27.02 0.28 26.83
N ASP A 662 26.60 1.53 26.59
CA ASP A 662 25.29 2.06 26.95
C ASP A 662 24.68 2.72 25.70
N ASP A 663 23.37 2.57 25.50
CA ASP A 663 22.65 3.23 24.41
C ASP A 663 22.04 4.54 24.92
N LEU A 664 22.72 5.67 24.62
CA LEU A 664 22.30 6.99 25.10
C LEU A 664 21.22 7.64 24.26
N ARG A 665 20.70 7.00 23.20
CA ARG A 665 19.65 7.58 22.35
C ARG A 665 18.38 7.85 23.14
N GLN A 666 18.06 6.98 24.10
CA GLN A 666 16.90 7.15 24.96
C GLN A 666 17.04 8.39 25.84
N ASP A 667 18.15 8.52 26.58
CA ASP A 667 18.44 9.70 27.40
C ASP A 667 18.50 10.97 26.57
N GLN A 668 19.11 10.90 25.39
CA GLN A 668 19.21 12.02 24.45
C GLN A 668 17.83 12.48 23.99
N LEU A 669 16.93 11.57 23.61
CA LEU A 669 15.55 11.91 23.26
C LEU A 669 14.84 12.59 24.43
N VAL A 670 14.94 12.05 25.64
CA VAL A 670 14.27 12.61 26.82
C VAL A 670 14.78 14.02 27.13
N ILE A 671 16.10 14.24 27.11
CA ILE A 671 16.68 15.56 27.29
C ILE A 671 16.26 16.52 26.18
N GLN A 672 16.21 16.08 24.93
CA GLN A 672 15.75 16.91 23.81
C GLN A 672 14.30 17.37 24.03
N ILE A 673 13.42 16.47 24.49
CA ILE A 673 12.04 16.82 24.84
C ILE A 673 11.98 17.75 26.06
N ILE A 674 12.86 17.59 27.06
CA ILE A 674 12.97 18.53 28.19
C ILE A 674 13.38 19.92 27.69
N ILE A 675 14.36 20.03 26.76
CA ILE A 675 14.78 21.31 26.16
C ILE A 675 13.61 21.97 25.43
N LEU A 676 12.84 21.19 24.68
CA LEU A 676 11.64 21.68 24.00
C LEU A 676 10.60 22.19 25.00
N MET A 677 10.26 21.40 26.02
CA MET A 677 9.29 21.77 27.05
C MET A 677 9.74 23.04 27.79
N ASP A 678 11.02 23.18 28.11
CA ASP A 678 11.60 24.39 28.71
C ASP A 678 11.40 25.61 27.80
N ARG A 679 11.69 25.50 26.50
CA ARG A 679 11.45 26.59 25.53
C ARG A 679 9.96 26.94 25.40
N LEU A 680 9.06 25.95 25.41
CA LEU A 680 7.62 26.18 25.38
C LEU A 680 7.14 26.93 26.62
N LEU A 681 7.65 26.57 27.80
CA LEU A 681 7.35 27.25 29.05
C LEU A 681 7.89 28.69 29.05
N GLN A 682 9.13 28.89 28.58
CA GLN A 682 9.75 30.22 28.47
C GLN A 682 9.01 31.13 27.48
N LYS A 683 8.42 30.59 26.40
CA LYS A 683 7.58 31.35 25.46
C LYS A 683 6.34 31.94 26.12
N GLU A 684 5.80 31.27 27.13
CA GLU A 684 4.70 31.77 27.98
C GLU A 684 5.21 32.55 29.22
N ASN A 685 6.47 32.99 29.20
CA ASN A 685 7.17 33.71 30.28
C ASN A 685 7.27 32.92 31.61
N LEU A 686 7.26 31.59 31.54
CA LEU A 686 7.41 30.71 32.69
C LEU A 686 8.81 30.07 32.71
N ASP A 687 9.76 30.74 33.33
CA ASP A 687 11.11 30.19 33.55
C ASP A 687 11.14 29.34 34.83
N LEU A 688 11.15 28.02 34.65
CA LEU A 688 11.23 27.04 35.73
C LEU A 688 12.67 26.66 36.13
N LYS A 689 13.70 27.38 35.63
CA LYS A 689 15.10 27.15 36.00
C LYS A 689 15.55 25.69 35.79
N LEU A 690 15.05 25.06 34.73
CA LEU A 690 15.43 23.70 34.34
C LEU A 690 16.91 23.63 33.96
N THR A 691 17.50 22.44 34.07
CA THR A 691 18.92 22.23 33.73
C THR A 691 19.04 21.07 32.73
N PRO A 692 18.60 21.27 31.47
CA PRO A 692 18.79 20.27 30.43
C PRO A 692 20.27 20.20 30.04
N TYR A 693 21.00 19.30 30.68
CA TYR A 693 22.40 19.03 30.36
C TYR A 693 22.49 18.32 29.00
N ARG A 694 23.57 18.57 28.25
CA ARG A 694 23.70 18.01 26.90
C ARG A 694 24.04 16.52 26.92
N ILE A 695 23.42 15.77 26.01
CA ILE A 695 23.71 14.36 25.75
C ILE A 695 23.86 14.18 24.23
N LEU A 696 24.87 13.42 23.82
CA LEU A 696 25.07 13.03 22.44
C LEU A 696 25.52 11.57 22.35
N ALA A 697 24.69 10.73 21.75
CA ALA A 697 25.12 9.42 21.28
C ALA A 697 26.11 9.60 20.12
N THR A 698 27.23 8.89 20.19
CA THR A 698 28.26 8.88 19.15
C THR A 698 28.27 7.58 18.34
N SER A 699 27.62 6.54 18.87
CA SER A 699 27.32 5.27 18.20
C SER A 699 26.12 4.59 18.86
N ALA A 700 25.72 3.41 18.42
CA ALA A 700 24.62 2.66 19.06
C ALA A 700 24.96 2.20 20.50
N THR A 701 26.22 2.26 20.92
CA THR A 701 26.69 1.78 22.22
C THR A 701 27.66 2.73 22.93
N ALA A 702 27.81 3.96 22.46
CA ALA A 702 28.71 4.94 23.08
C ALA A 702 28.16 6.35 22.95
N GLY A 703 28.56 7.22 23.87
CA GLY A 703 28.25 8.64 23.77
C GLY A 703 28.82 9.48 24.89
N ALA A 704 28.55 10.77 24.80
CA ALA A 704 29.02 11.81 25.70
C ALA A 704 27.86 12.48 26.42
N VAL A 705 28.09 12.84 27.69
CA VAL A 705 27.13 13.54 28.55
C VAL A 705 27.85 14.72 29.21
N GLN A 706 27.22 15.88 29.23
CA GLN A 706 27.75 17.04 29.94
C GLN A 706 27.73 16.77 31.44
N PHE A 707 28.87 16.97 32.11
CA PHE A 707 28.91 16.82 33.56
C PHE A 707 28.52 18.13 34.24
N ILE A 708 27.46 18.09 35.06
CA ILE A 708 27.04 19.19 35.92
C ILE A 708 27.55 18.92 37.34
N PRO A 709 28.32 19.84 37.96
CA PRO A 709 28.75 19.68 39.34
C PRO A 709 27.57 19.65 40.31
N SER A 710 27.21 18.45 40.79
CA SER A 710 26.04 18.23 41.65
C SER A 710 26.26 17.06 42.61
N ILE A 711 25.36 16.95 43.60
CA ILE A 711 25.27 15.81 44.51
C ILE A 711 23.89 15.15 44.38
N SER A 712 23.80 13.83 44.52
CA SER A 712 22.51 13.15 44.61
C SER A 712 21.76 13.50 45.89
N LEU A 713 20.43 13.50 45.90
CA LEU A 713 19.64 13.71 47.11
C LEU A 713 19.98 12.70 48.22
N SER A 714 20.24 11.44 47.86
CA SER A 714 20.68 10.40 48.82
C SER A 714 21.97 10.82 49.55
N ALA A 715 23.01 11.17 48.80
CA ALA A 715 24.28 11.62 49.36
C ALA A 715 24.17 12.97 50.11
N ALA A 716 23.29 13.89 49.66
CA ALA A 716 23.02 15.14 50.36
C ALA A 716 22.39 14.88 51.74
N SER A 717 21.35 14.05 51.79
CA SER A 717 20.71 13.65 53.05
C SER A 717 21.67 12.88 53.97
N ALA A 718 22.51 12.00 53.43
CA ALA A 718 23.50 11.26 54.22
C ALA A 718 24.57 12.19 54.84
N LYS A 719 25.05 13.19 54.08
CA LYS A 719 26.14 14.08 54.52
C LYS A 719 25.66 15.28 55.34
N TYR A 720 24.51 15.86 55.00
CA TYR A 720 24.00 17.11 55.58
C TYR A 720 22.73 16.90 56.43
N LYS A 721 22.24 15.65 56.58
CA LYS A 721 21.00 15.24 57.25
C LYS A 721 19.71 15.57 56.50
N SER A 722 19.65 16.67 55.76
CA SER A 722 18.49 17.02 54.93
C SER A 722 18.90 17.87 53.72
N ILE A 723 17.99 17.96 52.74
CA ILE A 723 18.16 18.81 51.56
C ILE A 723 18.18 20.28 51.95
N LEU A 724 17.32 20.69 52.89
CA LEU A 724 17.31 22.05 53.41
C LEU A 724 18.67 22.43 54.04
N ALA A 725 19.26 21.54 54.84
CA ALA A 725 20.56 21.78 55.46
C ALA A 725 21.70 21.89 54.43
N TYR A 726 21.62 21.12 53.33
CA TYR A 726 22.54 21.27 52.20
C TYR A 726 22.42 22.65 51.55
N LEU A 727 21.19 23.12 51.28
CA LEU A 727 20.95 24.45 50.71
C LEU A 727 21.41 25.58 51.65
N GLN A 728 21.14 25.47 52.95
CA GLN A 728 21.60 26.40 53.98
C GLN A 728 23.13 26.47 54.05
N THR A 729 23.82 25.33 53.94
CA THR A 729 25.28 25.29 54.03
C THR A 729 25.96 25.95 52.83
N ASN A 730 25.37 25.82 51.63
CA ASN A 730 25.95 26.39 50.41
C ASN A 730 25.50 27.84 50.15
N ASN A 731 24.29 28.23 50.57
CA ASN A 731 23.73 29.57 50.35
C ASN A 731 23.00 30.11 51.60
N PRO A 732 23.73 30.37 52.70
CA PRO A 732 23.13 30.83 53.95
C PRO A 732 22.59 32.27 53.83
N ASP A 733 21.41 32.51 54.42
CA ASP A 733 20.87 33.85 54.66
C ASP A 733 20.00 33.87 55.92
N GLU A 734 20.46 34.54 56.97
CA GLU A 734 19.77 34.59 58.28
C GLU A 734 18.48 35.43 58.26
N HIS A 735 18.27 36.26 57.24
CA HIS A 735 17.07 37.11 57.12
C HIS A 735 15.87 36.37 56.53
N GLU A 736 16.10 35.23 55.89
CA GLU A 736 15.06 34.43 55.25
C GLU A 736 14.51 33.35 56.21
N PRO A 737 13.20 33.02 56.19
CA PRO A 737 12.55 32.13 57.16
C PRO A 737 13.17 30.73 57.26
N LEU A 738 13.74 30.23 56.17
CA LEU A 738 14.37 28.92 56.08
C LEU A 738 15.91 28.99 56.15
N GLY A 739 16.51 30.15 56.39
CA GLY A 739 17.97 30.29 56.49
C GLY A 739 18.72 30.13 55.15
N VAL A 740 18.00 30.17 54.02
CA VAL A 740 18.54 30.00 52.66
C VAL A 740 18.24 31.26 51.87
N ARG A 741 19.22 31.72 51.07
CA ARG A 741 19.02 32.83 50.15
C ARG A 741 17.77 32.63 49.30
N LYS A 742 16.94 33.67 49.22
CA LYS A 742 15.68 33.67 48.45
C LYS A 742 15.84 33.21 47.00
N GLU A 743 16.90 33.67 46.31
CA GLU A 743 17.20 33.30 44.91
C GLU A 743 17.42 31.78 44.75
N THR A 744 18.24 31.18 45.61
CA THR A 744 18.51 29.72 45.63
C THR A 744 17.24 28.92 45.90
N MET A 745 16.43 29.36 46.87
CA MET A 745 15.18 28.70 47.22
C MET A 745 14.17 28.78 46.06
N ASP A 746 14.08 29.93 45.37
CA ASP A 746 13.22 30.10 44.19
C ASP A 746 13.67 29.19 43.03
N ILE A 747 14.97 29.10 42.76
CA ILE A 747 15.54 28.18 41.76
C ILE A 747 15.18 26.73 42.10
N TYR A 748 15.35 26.33 43.36
CA TYR A 748 15.05 24.97 43.81
C TYR A 748 13.57 24.61 43.66
N ILE A 749 12.66 25.50 44.08
CA ILE A 749 11.20 25.30 43.97
C ILE A 749 10.78 25.20 42.50
N LYS A 750 11.25 26.13 41.65
CA LYS A 750 10.93 26.18 40.22
C LYS A 750 11.43 24.94 39.48
N SER A 751 12.69 24.56 39.71
CA SER A 751 13.28 23.39 39.05
C SER A 751 12.64 22.09 39.51
N CYS A 752 12.32 21.94 40.82
CA CYS A 752 11.51 20.83 41.31
C CYS A 752 10.15 20.76 40.61
N ALA A 753 9.41 21.87 40.53
CA ALA A 753 8.10 21.90 39.89
C ALA A 753 8.15 21.48 38.42
N GLY A 754 9.10 22.04 37.66
CA GLY A 754 9.28 21.72 36.26
C GLY A 754 9.62 20.24 36.02
N TYR A 755 10.61 19.69 36.74
CA TYR A 755 10.97 18.28 36.59
C TYR A 755 9.85 17.33 37.05
N CYS A 756 9.10 17.66 38.13
CA CYS A 756 7.94 16.86 38.54
C CYS A 756 6.87 16.76 37.43
N VAL A 757 6.52 17.88 36.80
CA VAL A 757 5.53 17.90 35.71
C VAL A 757 6.06 17.18 34.47
N ILE A 758 7.28 17.48 34.04
CA ILE A 758 7.84 16.90 32.82
C ILE A 758 8.02 15.38 32.96
N THR A 759 8.57 14.92 34.09
CA THR A 759 8.77 13.47 34.31
C THR A 759 7.46 12.72 34.47
N TYR A 760 6.41 13.35 35.02
CA TYR A 760 5.05 12.82 34.99
C TYR A 760 4.58 12.64 33.55
N LEU A 761 4.60 13.70 32.72
CA LEU A 761 4.12 13.68 31.33
C LEU A 761 4.85 12.64 30.46
N LEU A 762 6.16 12.52 30.63
CA LEU A 762 6.99 11.54 29.90
C LEU A 762 6.92 10.13 30.50
N GLY A 763 6.33 9.97 31.69
CA GLY A 763 6.25 8.71 32.41
C GLY A 763 7.63 8.14 32.73
N VAL A 764 8.57 8.97 33.18
CA VAL A 764 9.93 8.53 33.53
C VAL A 764 9.89 7.69 34.81
N GLY A 765 10.36 6.45 34.72
CA GLY A 765 10.47 5.50 35.82
C GLY A 765 11.80 5.55 36.57
N ASP A 766 11.95 4.69 37.58
CA ASP A 766 13.20 4.51 38.32
C ASP A 766 13.80 5.80 38.90
N ARG A 767 12.92 6.70 39.39
CA ARG A 767 13.32 7.98 40.01
C ARG A 767 13.59 7.80 41.50
N HIS A 768 14.70 7.17 41.84
CA HIS A 768 15.19 7.06 43.22
C HIS A 768 16.16 8.19 43.57
N LEU A 769 16.45 8.36 44.87
CA LEU A 769 17.24 9.47 45.42
C LEU A 769 18.69 9.58 44.89
N GLU A 770 19.21 8.56 44.20
CA GLU A 770 20.54 8.64 43.56
C GLU A 770 20.47 9.27 42.16
N ASN A 771 19.34 9.14 41.47
CA ASN A 771 19.09 9.70 40.13
C ASN A 771 18.55 11.15 40.18
N LEU A 772 18.25 11.63 41.38
CA LEU A 772 17.81 13.00 41.65
C LEU A 772 19.03 13.82 42.11
N LEU A 773 19.42 14.80 41.31
CA LEU A 773 20.64 15.57 41.51
C LEU A 773 20.32 17.01 41.90
N LEU A 774 21.15 17.57 42.77
CA LEU A 774 21.04 18.94 43.25
C LEU A 774 22.40 19.64 43.15
N ALA A 775 22.43 20.74 42.41
CA ALA A 775 23.59 21.60 42.31
C ALA A 775 23.69 22.53 43.54
N PRO A 776 24.90 23.03 43.89
CA PRO A 776 25.09 23.89 45.06
C PRO A 776 24.30 25.20 45.03
N ASP A 777 23.95 25.71 43.84
CA ASP A 777 23.20 26.95 43.63
C ASP A 777 21.67 26.79 43.71
N GLY A 778 21.19 25.56 43.94
CA GLY A 778 19.78 25.23 44.07
C GLY A 778 19.15 24.58 42.85
N HIS A 779 19.85 24.46 41.72
CA HIS A 779 19.30 23.78 40.54
C HIS A 779 19.09 22.28 40.80
N PHE A 780 17.83 21.86 40.75
CA PHE A 780 17.42 20.46 40.84
C PHE A 780 17.20 19.89 39.44
N PHE A 781 17.68 18.67 39.20
CA PHE A 781 17.48 17.97 37.93
C PHE A 781 17.57 16.45 38.06
N HIS A 782 16.98 15.75 37.09
CA HIS A 782 16.99 14.28 37.04
C HIS A 782 18.09 13.80 36.09
N ALA A 783 18.74 12.68 36.44
CA ALA A 783 19.70 11.99 35.58
C ALA A 783 19.30 10.54 35.32
N ASP A 784 19.89 9.92 34.30
CA ASP A 784 19.68 8.51 33.90
C ASP A 784 18.23 8.22 33.51
N PHE A 785 17.87 8.31 32.22
CA PHE A 785 16.50 8.13 31.74
C PHE A 785 16.25 6.73 31.15
N GLY A 786 16.95 5.71 31.65
CA GLY A 786 16.86 4.33 31.15
C GLY A 786 15.48 3.66 31.24
N PHE A 787 14.51 4.25 31.94
CA PHE A 787 13.11 3.80 31.98
C PHE A 787 12.15 4.96 31.68
N ILE A 788 11.44 4.89 30.55
CA ILE A 788 10.46 5.92 30.13
C ILE A 788 9.09 5.32 29.78
N LEU A 789 8.10 6.16 29.48
CA LEU A 789 6.78 5.75 28.98
C LEU A 789 6.07 4.78 29.93
N GLY A 790 6.13 5.08 31.23
CA GLY A 790 5.43 4.35 32.29
C GLY A 790 6.06 3.02 32.68
N ARG A 791 7.24 2.68 32.16
CA ARG A 791 8.01 1.55 32.69
C ARG A 791 8.70 1.95 33.97
N ASP A 792 8.64 1.08 34.96
CA ASP A 792 9.34 1.26 36.23
C ASP A 792 9.77 -0.12 36.74
N PRO A 793 11.01 -0.30 37.22
CA PRO A 793 11.43 -1.55 37.84
C PRO A 793 10.64 -1.86 39.13
N LYS A 794 10.06 -0.84 39.79
CA LYS A 794 9.26 -1.01 41.00
C LYS A 794 7.78 -1.29 40.66
N PRO A 795 7.18 -2.39 41.16
CA PRO A 795 5.74 -2.61 41.01
C PRO A 795 4.96 -1.53 41.78
N PHE A 796 3.90 -1.00 41.16
CA PHE A 796 3.01 0.04 41.73
C PHE A 796 3.70 1.36 42.08
N ALA A 797 4.70 1.76 41.31
CA ALA A 797 5.37 3.03 41.52
C ALA A 797 4.38 4.21 41.33
N PRO A 798 4.44 5.26 42.18
CA PRO A 798 3.55 6.42 42.07
C PRO A 798 3.77 7.13 40.72
N MET A 799 2.69 7.68 40.16
CA MET A 799 2.70 8.30 38.82
C MET A 799 3.50 9.60 38.76
N MET A 800 3.43 10.44 39.80
CA MET A 800 4.30 11.60 39.95
C MET A 800 5.35 11.33 41.03
N LYS A 801 6.58 11.70 40.72
CA LYS A 801 7.74 11.47 41.59
C LYS A 801 8.02 12.74 42.37
N LEU A 802 7.43 12.81 43.57
CA LEU A 802 7.72 13.80 44.59
C LEU A 802 8.12 13.00 45.83
N CYS A 803 9.33 13.20 46.37
CA CYS A 803 9.79 12.47 47.56
C CYS A 803 9.76 13.34 48.82
N LYS A 804 9.84 12.71 50.00
CA LYS A 804 9.78 13.40 51.30
C LYS A 804 10.86 14.46 51.44
N GLU A 805 12.08 14.10 51.02
CA GLU A 805 13.28 14.92 51.06
C GLU A 805 13.12 16.21 50.25
N MET A 806 12.42 16.12 49.10
CA MET A 806 12.13 17.30 48.27
C MET A 806 11.21 18.28 48.99
N VAL A 807 10.12 17.77 49.58
CA VAL A 807 9.12 18.56 50.31
C VAL A 807 9.71 19.15 51.60
N GLU A 808 10.53 18.38 52.32
CA GLU A 808 11.28 18.87 53.49
C GLU A 808 12.26 19.99 53.11
N GLY A 809 12.89 19.90 51.92
CA GLY A 809 13.71 20.97 51.35
C GLY A 809 12.96 22.29 51.19
N MET A 810 11.64 22.26 50.99
CA MET A 810 10.76 23.43 50.87
C MET A 810 10.19 23.90 52.22
N GLY A 811 10.56 23.27 53.34
CA GLY A 811 10.00 23.57 54.67
C GLY A 811 8.72 22.81 55.03
N GLY A 812 8.36 21.76 54.27
CA GLY A 812 7.22 20.90 54.57
C GLY A 812 5.91 21.28 53.85
N THR A 813 4.87 20.45 54.02
CA THR A 813 3.58 20.59 53.31
C THR A 813 2.76 21.82 53.70
N THR A 814 3.04 22.42 54.86
CA THR A 814 2.38 23.64 55.34
C THR A 814 3.14 24.93 54.99
N SER A 815 4.30 24.80 54.33
CA SER A 815 5.16 25.93 53.97
C SER A 815 4.58 26.76 52.81
N PRO A 816 4.74 28.10 52.81
CA PRO A 816 4.37 28.93 51.67
C PRO A 816 5.12 28.53 50.39
N HIS A 817 6.35 28.03 50.52
CA HIS A 817 7.15 27.55 49.40
C HIS A 817 6.55 26.30 48.74
N TYR A 818 5.94 25.41 49.52
CA TYR A 818 5.24 24.24 48.98
C TYR A 818 3.97 24.65 48.21
N LEU A 819 3.26 25.68 48.67
CA LEU A 819 2.13 26.24 47.91
C LEU A 819 2.59 26.86 46.58
N GLN A 820 3.72 27.58 46.59
CA GLN A 820 4.32 28.13 45.37
C GLN A 820 4.75 27.02 44.39
N PHE A 821 5.34 25.93 44.89
CA PHE A 821 5.64 24.73 44.10
C PHE A 821 4.39 24.19 43.39
N LYS A 822 3.26 24.03 44.11
CA LYS A 822 2.00 23.56 43.50
C LYS A 822 1.51 24.51 42.41
N GLN A 823 1.57 25.81 42.64
CA GLN A 823 1.19 26.81 41.63
C GLN A 823 2.02 26.68 40.36
N TYR A 824 3.35 26.57 40.48
CA TYR A 824 4.21 26.34 39.31
C TYR A 824 3.89 25.02 38.60
N CYS A 825 3.58 23.96 39.34
CA CYS A 825 3.18 22.69 38.73
C CYS A 825 1.90 22.84 37.90
N TYR A 826 0.88 23.52 38.42
CA TYR A 826 -0.37 23.75 37.70
C TYR A 826 -0.16 24.59 36.45
N THR A 827 0.56 25.71 36.56
CA THR A 827 0.83 26.58 35.40
C THR A 827 1.66 25.83 34.35
N ALA A 828 2.68 25.07 34.76
CA ALA A 828 3.51 24.30 33.84
C ALA A 828 2.71 23.21 33.12
N TYR A 829 1.89 22.44 33.85
CA TYR A 829 1.05 21.39 33.27
C TYR A 829 0.07 21.95 32.25
N THR A 830 -0.67 23.02 32.59
CA THR A 830 -1.59 23.70 31.68
C THR A 830 -0.89 24.24 30.44
N THR A 831 0.27 24.89 30.61
CA THR A 831 1.04 25.43 29.49
C THR A 831 1.50 24.33 28.53
N LEU A 832 2.09 23.25 29.04
CA LEU A 832 2.55 22.14 28.21
C LEU A 832 1.37 21.42 27.52
N ARG A 833 0.21 21.33 28.17
CA ARG A 833 -1.00 20.73 27.61
C ARG A 833 -1.51 21.46 26.36
N LYS A 834 -1.31 22.79 26.24
CA LYS A 834 -1.64 23.56 25.03
C LYS A 834 -0.77 23.19 23.82
N SER A 835 0.43 22.68 24.06
CA SER A 835 1.39 22.27 23.03
C SER A 835 1.57 20.75 22.94
N ALA A 836 0.59 19.97 23.44
CA ALA A 836 0.66 18.52 23.47
C ALA A 836 0.83 17.91 22.07
N ASN A 837 0.16 18.46 21.04
CA ASN A 837 0.24 17.96 19.66
C ASN A 837 1.68 17.93 19.14
N LEU A 838 2.46 18.98 19.37
CA LEU A 838 3.87 19.03 18.97
C LEU A 838 4.66 17.90 19.64
N ILE A 839 4.50 17.72 20.95
CA ILE A 839 5.20 16.69 21.72
C ILE A 839 4.80 15.29 21.23
N LEU A 840 3.51 15.05 20.99
CA LEU A 840 2.99 13.78 20.48
C LEU A 840 3.51 13.48 19.06
N ASN A 841 3.56 14.48 18.17
CA ASN A 841 4.09 14.32 16.81
C ASN A 841 5.58 13.97 16.84
N LEU A 842 6.36 14.57 17.74
CA LEU A 842 7.78 14.22 17.91
C LEU A 842 7.97 12.78 18.39
N PHE A 843 7.14 12.30 19.32
CA PHE A 843 7.18 10.89 19.72
C PHE A 843 6.75 9.95 18.60
N SER A 844 5.74 10.33 17.80
CA SER A 844 5.29 9.56 16.64
C SER A 844 6.41 9.35 15.61
N LEU A 845 7.23 10.36 15.35
CA LEU A 845 8.39 10.27 14.45
C LEU A 845 9.52 9.38 14.99
N MET A 846 9.56 9.10 16.29
CA MET A 846 10.60 8.28 16.93
C MET A 846 10.21 6.79 17.07
N VAL A 847 8.99 6.40 16.67
CA VAL A 847 8.50 5.02 16.84
C VAL A 847 9.41 4.01 16.15
N ASP A 848 9.89 4.32 14.94
CA ASP A 848 10.76 3.45 14.15
C ASP A 848 12.27 3.70 14.36
N ALA A 849 12.64 4.43 15.43
CA ALA A 849 14.03 4.74 15.78
C ALA A 849 14.77 3.60 16.50
N ASN A 850 14.14 2.43 16.69
CA ASN A 850 14.70 1.25 17.37
C ASN A 850 15.23 1.53 18.79
N ILE A 851 14.71 2.57 19.45
CA ILE A 851 15.10 2.94 20.83
C ILE A 851 14.62 1.88 21.82
N PRO A 852 15.43 1.45 22.82
CA PRO A 852 15.15 0.29 23.66
C PRO A 852 13.74 0.24 24.26
N ASP A 853 13.30 1.30 24.95
CA ASP A 853 11.98 1.28 25.58
C ASP A 853 10.82 1.41 24.60
N ILE A 854 10.98 2.24 23.57
CA ILE A 854 9.97 2.47 22.52
C ILE A 854 9.73 1.18 21.73
N ARG A 855 10.81 0.47 21.36
CA ARG A 855 10.77 -0.76 20.57
C ARG A 855 9.91 -1.87 21.16
N VAL A 856 9.81 -1.92 22.49
CA VAL A 856 9.08 -2.99 23.16
C VAL A 856 7.56 -2.78 23.09
N GLU A 857 7.07 -1.53 23.01
CA GLU A 857 5.65 -1.23 22.81
C GLU A 857 5.46 0.03 21.90
N PRO A 858 5.82 -0.06 20.61
CA PRO A 858 5.83 1.09 19.70
C PRO A 858 4.45 1.75 19.59
N ASP A 859 3.40 0.92 19.42
CA ASP A 859 2.00 1.38 19.28
C ASP A 859 1.46 2.11 20.51
N LYS A 860 2.05 1.86 21.69
CA LYS A 860 1.61 2.46 22.95
C LYS A 860 2.48 3.64 23.38
N ALA A 861 3.62 3.88 22.73
CA ALA A 861 4.55 4.94 23.14
C ALA A 861 3.86 6.31 23.14
N VAL A 862 3.21 6.66 22.03
CA VAL A 862 2.46 7.92 21.89
C VAL A 862 1.22 7.92 22.80
N LEU A 863 0.50 6.79 22.86
CA LEU A 863 -0.72 6.65 23.67
C LEU A 863 -0.46 6.91 25.16
N LYS A 864 0.62 6.38 25.72
CA LYS A 864 0.96 6.56 27.14
C LYS A 864 1.29 8.00 27.49
N VAL A 865 1.95 8.74 26.60
CA VAL A 865 2.20 10.17 26.80
C VAL A 865 0.89 10.94 26.70
N LYS A 866 0.06 10.63 25.69
CA LYS A 866 -1.25 11.24 25.49
C LYS A 866 -2.16 11.07 26.71
N GLU A 867 -2.27 9.87 27.28
CA GLU A 867 -3.09 9.60 28.47
C GLU A 867 -2.73 10.51 29.65
N ARG A 868 -1.46 10.92 29.77
CA ARG A 868 -0.99 11.78 30.87
C ARG A 868 -1.31 13.26 30.68
N PHE A 869 -1.56 13.68 29.44
CA PHE A 869 -2.03 15.03 29.14
C PHE A 869 -3.54 15.21 29.38
N HIS A 870 -4.29 14.10 29.48
CA HIS A 870 -5.74 14.11 29.67
C HIS A 870 -6.46 15.09 28.73
N LEU A 871 -6.20 14.99 27.41
CA LEU A 871 -6.70 15.94 26.40
C LEU A 871 -8.23 15.96 26.29
N GLU A 872 -8.88 14.90 26.75
CA GLU A 872 -10.34 14.75 26.83
C GLU A 872 -11.00 15.64 27.89
N MET A 873 -10.26 16.08 28.91
CA MET A 873 -10.78 16.88 30.03
C MET A 873 -10.80 18.38 29.70
N THR A 874 -11.63 19.16 30.41
CA THR A 874 -11.49 20.63 30.38
C THR A 874 -10.25 21.07 31.16
N GLU A 875 -9.84 22.34 31.01
CA GLU A 875 -8.70 22.88 31.75
C GLU A 875 -8.92 22.81 33.28
N GLU A 876 -10.13 23.11 33.75
CA GLU A 876 -10.49 23.06 35.17
C GLU A 876 -10.50 21.62 35.72
N GLU A 877 -11.02 20.67 34.94
CA GLU A 877 -11.04 19.26 35.31
C GLU A 877 -9.63 18.69 35.37
N ALA A 878 -8.80 19.01 34.38
CA ALA A 878 -7.41 18.56 34.33
C ALA A 878 -6.58 19.10 35.51
N ILE A 879 -6.80 20.36 35.93
CA ILE A 879 -6.15 20.94 37.12
C ILE A 879 -6.59 20.22 38.39
N ARG A 880 -7.88 19.93 38.56
CA ARG A 880 -8.37 19.19 39.75
C ARG A 880 -7.81 17.77 39.81
N HIS A 881 -7.76 17.09 38.67
CA HIS A 881 -7.14 15.78 38.56
C HIS A 881 -5.65 15.85 38.95
N PHE A 882 -4.92 16.84 38.43
CA PHE A 882 -3.51 17.03 38.75
C PHE A 882 -3.28 17.39 40.22
N GLU A 883 -4.13 18.22 40.84
CA GLU A 883 -4.09 18.51 42.27
C GLU A 883 -4.27 17.25 43.13
N GLN A 884 -5.24 16.41 42.78
CA GLN A 884 -5.45 15.13 43.46
C GLN A 884 -4.21 14.23 43.33
N LEU A 885 -3.58 14.23 42.16
CA LEU A 885 -2.37 13.44 41.88
C LEU A 885 -1.18 13.89 42.76
N ILE A 886 -0.99 15.20 42.95
CA ILE A 886 0.02 15.72 43.89
C ILE A 886 -0.31 15.27 45.32
N ALA A 887 -1.57 15.38 45.74
CA ALA A 887 -2.00 15.00 47.09
C ALA A 887 -1.80 13.49 47.35
N ASP A 888 -2.16 12.64 46.39
CA ASP A 888 -1.98 11.19 46.47
C ASP A 888 -0.50 10.81 46.51
N SER A 889 0.34 11.48 45.72
CA SER A 889 1.79 11.29 45.74
C SER A 889 2.35 11.61 47.13
N VAL A 890 1.92 12.72 47.74
CA VAL A 890 2.35 13.09 49.10
C VAL A 890 1.82 12.12 50.17
N ASN A 891 0.58 11.67 50.05
CA ASN A 891 0.01 10.71 50.99
C ASN A 891 0.68 9.34 50.91
N ALA A 892 1.05 8.89 49.70
CA ALA A 892 1.83 7.67 49.48
C ALA A 892 3.23 7.75 50.12
N ILE A 893 3.85 8.92 50.14
CA ILE A 893 5.14 9.17 50.85
C ILE A 893 4.99 8.98 52.36
N PHE A 894 3.89 9.48 52.96
CA PHE A 894 3.66 9.36 54.41
C PHE A 894 3.08 8.00 54.81
N GLY A 895 2.48 7.28 53.86
CA GLY A 895 1.97 5.92 53.98
C GLY A 895 3.03 4.81 53.79
N VAL A 896 4.15 4.87 54.50
CA VAL A 896 4.88 3.69 55.05
C VAL A 896 5.47 2.61 54.08
N VAL A 897 6.79 2.37 54.23
CA VAL A 897 7.55 1.08 54.10
C VAL A 897 8.19 0.65 52.77
N ILE A 898 7.85 1.17 51.59
CA ILE A 898 8.38 0.60 50.32
C ILE A 898 9.87 0.90 50.06
N ASP A 899 10.38 2.10 50.35
CA ASP A 899 11.78 2.43 50.02
C ASP A 899 12.82 1.77 50.95
N ARG A 900 12.48 1.50 52.22
CA ARG A 900 13.36 0.71 53.11
C ARG A 900 13.46 -0.76 52.71
N LEU A 901 12.42 -1.30 52.08
CA LEU A 901 12.44 -2.66 51.55
C LEU A 901 13.33 -2.74 50.29
N HIS A 902 13.40 -1.66 49.53
CA HIS A 902 14.24 -1.54 48.34
C HIS A 902 15.74 -1.50 48.69
N ASP A 903 16.12 -0.73 49.72
CA ASP A 903 17.50 -0.74 50.25
C ASP A 903 17.92 -2.14 50.75
N PHE A 904 16.96 -2.89 51.32
CA PHE A 904 17.19 -4.26 51.79
C PHE A 904 17.38 -5.25 50.64
N VAL A 905 16.62 -5.12 49.54
CA VAL A 905 16.72 -6.00 48.35
C VAL A 905 17.97 -5.68 47.52
N GLN A 906 18.37 -4.42 47.41
CA GLN A 906 19.64 -4.05 46.76
C GLN A 906 20.86 -4.47 47.59
N GLY A 907 20.79 -4.37 48.93
CA GLY A 907 21.81 -4.90 49.83
C GLY A 907 21.98 -6.43 49.79
N TRP A 908 20.95 -7.15 49.32
CA TRP A 908 21.01 -8.61 49.10
C TRP A 908 21.57 -9.02 47.73
N ARG A 909 21.64 -8.08 46.77
CA ARG A 909 22.18 -8.32 45.41
C ARG A 909 23.59 -7.75 45.20
N ALA A 910 24.17 -7.06 46.18
CA ALA A 910 25.52 -6.48 46.14
C ALA A 910 26.61 -7.48 46.59
#